data_AF-A0A7S4G9M0-F1
#
_entry.id   AF-A0A7S4G9M0-F1
#
_cell.length_a   1.000
_cell.length_b   1.000
_cell.length_c   1.000
_cell.angle_alpha   90.00
_cell.angle_beta   90.00
_cell.angle_gamma   90.00
#
_symmetry.space_group_name_H-M   'P 1'
#
loop_
_entity.id
_entity.type
_entity.pdbx_description
1 polymer ?
#
loop_
_entity_poly.entity_id
_entity_poly.type
_entity_poly.pdbx_seq_one_letter_code
_entity_poly.pdbx_strand_id
1 'polypeptide(L)'
;FFSVSLPFCASMRPYDEQRFLQQMRSAMATLRNVLERTKNPELASEVPHEYEDKYLAAEFLTNTAIVAVVNGLASIGMTSDATTKLIALNKGSPVSLRFASQETCKYLRETTRDVESATSVETEKTSTLFGRERTTTEKKTTKLITKVTEHFWDFEYTFEVCAFQGTNSAEKLRLCSRTGKTEIKTSTKKTPRPEVSCITPFDVNISYLLDYLNAELQPTFRIDRSANACHTPRRNPEVDNTLAFCGRLFSWCTEVCEYFTQRLFQVQQNHGLDLASLSTVGVFVPVVPTFMGPNLPSVQSNDEPTKPEASSSTALTVPVGASVTAVLPSVADLNRYLSEQQRGLAERFQRLATVFPTDSGLITVEECRVVVVVQHLQQLCQGYADGVGHLEDLMAKQLVAAIGKVVTPAHFAEYMQFHYRKLFRQAYEPRAFCYAVRRPAHYPEGTLAIEAEAPGGGMPEPIHTLVHTADAAERPMYFSIDAATKVQFTGEHFVHGYVLHKFSGTSGAQLHLVARARQFSSFLVLVGRIQSRDVFDPTFACILQNKDEIKIPLELEQIPTPKEFRDAIESLSPEQQRFARAIRAMQLEGTLFGICVVQIKPQLERLLRLPPDSLTKEIQLTQDLMELFIKYQVPSDLLTACDDGAPTPGPVEAVAAVKGHVAEMKAMIAHARRAELEEAAEEYVRDELQSQSTDDRSEDLSDLLDDAEAFRSVPKAFKKSAPRGAGLLQVCRSAAAPVA
;
A
#
# COMPACT_ATOMS: atom_id res chain seq x y z
N PHE A 1 -2.42 17.13 -17.55
CA PHE A 1 -1.32 18.11 -17.70
C PHE A 1 -0.69 18.56 -16.37
N PHE A 2 -1.19 18.18 -15.18
CA PHE A 2 -0.64 18.60 -13.87
C PHE A 2 -0.06 17.46 -13.00
N SER A 3 0.49 16.41 -13.62
CA SER A 3 1.29 15.40 -12.90
C SER A 3 2.67 15.29 -13.55
N VAL A 4 3.37 16.42 -13.60
CA VAL A 4 4.82 16.35 -13.64
C VAL A 4 5.22 16.08 -12.20
N SER A 5 5.90 14.96 -11.97
CA SER A 5 6.65 14.73 -10.73
C SER A 5 7.61 15.90 -10.58
N LEU A 6 7.15 16.95 -9.89
CA LEU A 6 7.94 18.13 -9.55
C LEU A 6 9.16 17.64 -8.76
N PRO A 7 10.29 18.38 -8.75
CA PRO A 7 11.45 18.02 -7.95
C PRO A 7 11.08 18.13 -6.48
N PHE A 8 10.46 17.07 -6.00
CA PHE A 8 9.99 16.91 -4.66
C PHE A 8 11.18 16.38 -3.88
N CYS A 9 11.61 17.12 -2.86
CA CYS A 9 12.67 16.63 -1.98
C CYS A 9 12.15 15.35 -1.34
N ALA A 10 12.76 14.20 -1.65
CA ALA A 10 12.28 12.88 -1.27
C ALA A 10 12.04 12.68 0.24
N SER A 11 12.53 13.61 1.07
CA SER A 11 12.41 13.61 2.53
C SER A 11 11.09 14.17 3.07
N MET A 12 10.43 15.12 2.39
CA MET A 12 9.14 15.66 2.86
C MET A 12 7.97 14.80 2.36
N ARG A 13 6.71 15.07 2.77
CA ARG A 13 5.54 14.39 2.20
C ARG A 13 4.88 15.22 1.10
N PRO A 14 4.37 14.61 0.01
CA PRO A 14 3.66 15.35 -1.01
C PRO A 14 2.43 16.04 -0.42
N TYR A 15 2.03 17.13 -1.06
CA TYR A 15 0.81 17.86 -0.70
C TYR A 15 -0.39 16.92 -0.82
N ASP A 16 -1.19 16.90 0.24
CA ASP A 16 -2.46 16.19 0.32
C ASP A 16 -3.50 17.16 0.86
N GLU A 17 -4.54 17.42 0.05
CA GLU A 17 -5.55 18.42 0.40
C GLU A 17 -6.32 18.06 1.67
N GLN A 18 -6.70 16.80 1.86
CA GLN A 18 -7.53 16.40 3.00
C GLN A 18 -6.78 16.59 4.31
N ARG A 19 -5.52 16.15 4.35
CA ARG A 19 -4.61 16.36 5.49
C ARG A 19 -4.43 17.85 5.76
N PHE A 20 -4.15 18.63 4.72
CA PHE A 20 -3.91 20.06 4.84
C PHE A 20 -5.14 20.80 5.39
N LEU A 21 -6.34 20.52 4.89
CA LEU A 21 -7.58 21.14 5.38
C LEU A 21 -7.86 20.80 6.84
N GLN A 22 -7.55 19.57 7.28
CA GLN A 22 -7.67 19.19 8.69
C GLN A 22 -6.72 20.00 9.58
N GLN A 23 -5.45 20.13 9.18
CA GLN A 23 -4.46 20.94 9.89
C GLN A 23 -4.86 22.41 9.93
N MET A 24 -5.34 22.94 8.81
CA MET A 24 -5.81 24.32 8.69
C MET A 24 -6.97 24.61 9.63
N ARG A 25 -7.97 23.72 9.75
CA ARG A 25 -9.08 23.89 10.70
C ARG A 25 -8.60 23.99 12.14
N SER A 26 -7.63 23.15 12.53
CA SER A 26 -7.02 23.22 13.86
C SER A 26 -6.26 24.54 14.06
N ALA A 27 -5.49 24.98 13.07
CA ALA A 27 -4.74 26.22 13.13
C ALA A 27 -5.67 27.44 13.22
N MET A 28 -6.74 27.50 12.43
CA MET A 28 -7.74 28.57 12.45
C MET A 28 -8.43 28.70 13.81
N ALA A 29 -8.70 27.59 14.50
CA ALA A 29 -9.27 27.62 15.84
C ALA A 29 -8.33 28.33 16.85
N THR A 30 -7.03 28.06 16.76
CA THR A 30 -6.02 28.78 17.58
C THR A 30 -5.91 30.23 17.17
N LEU A 31 -5.87 30.53 15.86
CA LEU A 31 -5.76 31.89 15.34
C LEU A 31 -6.91 32.79 15.79
N ARG A 32 -8.15 32.28 15.82
CA ARG A 32 -9.32 33.04 16.31
C ARG A 32 -9.21 33.44 17.79
N ASN A 33 -8.43 32.71 18.59
CA ASN A 33 -8.18 33.06 19.99
C ASN A 33 -7.04 34.08 20.15
N VAL A 34 -6.07 34.06 19.23
CA VAL A 34 -4.86 34.90 19.28
C VAL A 34 -5.06 36.26 18.59
N LEU A 35 -5.92 36.30 17.58
CA LEU A 35 -6.28 37.51 16.87
C LEU A 35 -7.32 38.33 17.63
N GLU A 36 -7.45 39.61 17.26
CA GLU A 36 -8.53 40.46 17.76
C GLU A 36 -9.90 39.89 17.37
N ARG A 37 -10.90 40.03 18.26
CA ARG A 37 -12.28 39.51 18.05
C ARG A 37 -12.94 40.01 16.76
N THR A 38 -12.48 41.13 16.20
CA THR A 38 -12.99 41.71 14.96
C THR A 38 -12.43 41.05 13.71
N LYS A 39 -11.28 40.36 13.79
CA LYS A 39 -10.61 39.74 12.66
C LYS A 39 -11.17 38.34 12.40
N ASN A 40 -11.30 37.99 11.13
CA ASN A 40 -11.90 36.74 10.70
C ASN A 40 -10.95 35.99 9.73
N PRO A 41 -10.01 35.17 10.24
CA PRO A 41 -9.15 34.36 9.38
C PRO A 41 -9.96 33.25 8.71
N GLU A 42 -9.87 33.17 7.37
CA GLU A 42 -10.58 32.23 6.51
C GLU A 42 -9.64 31.61 5.46
N LEU A 43 -10.10 30.56 4.79
CA LEU A 43 -9.38 29.94 3.68
C LEU A 43 -9.37 30.88 2.47
N ALA A 44 -8.28 30.87 1.70
CA ALA A 44 -8.20 31.64 0.46
C ALA A 44 -9.32 31.31 -0.54
N SER A 45 -9.83 30.07 -0.54
CA SER A 45 -10.98 29.67 -1.38
C SER A 45 -12.31 30.31 -0.99
N GLU A 46 -12.44 30.82 0.24
CA GLU A 46 -13.68 31.36 0.81
C GLU A 46 -13.71 32.89 0.75
N VAL A 47 -12.55 33.54 0.59
CA VAL A 47 -12.42 35.00 0.55
C VAL A 47 -12.26 35.48 -0.91
N PRO A 48 -13.01 36.50 -1.35
CA PRO A 48 -12.76 37.16 -2.63
C PRO A 48 -11.36 37.80 -2.65
N HIS A 49 -10.53 37.42 -3.63
CA HIS A 49 -9.15 37.89 -3.74
C HIS A 49 -8.70 37.99 -5.20
N GLU A 50 -7.65 38.77 -5.45
CA GLU A 50 -7.05 38.92 -6.77
C GLU A 50 -5.91 37.93 -7.00
N TYR A 51 -5.45 37.84 -8.24
CA TYR A 51 -4.31 36.98 -8.57
C TYR A 51 -3.03 37.41 -7.83
N GLU A 52 -2.82 38.72 -7.67
CA GLU A 52 -1.63 39.25 -7.00
C GLU A 52 -1.59 38.96 -5.49
N ASP A 53 -2.75 38.82 -4.85
CA ASP A 53 -2.85 38.42 -3.44
C ASP A 53 -2.26 37.03 -3.20
N LYS A 54 -2.25 36.14 -4.22
CA LYS A 54 -1.65 34.80 -4.11
C LYS A 54 -0.13 34.84 -4.08
N TYR A 55 0.49 35.75 -4.83
CA TYR A 55 1.94 35.99 -4.72
C TYR A 55 2.29 36.60 -3.37
N LEU A 56 1.51 37.57 -2.91
CA LEU A 56 1.70 38.17 -1.59
C LEU A 56 1.50 37.14 -0.47
N ALA A 57 0.55 36.20 -0.63
CA ALA A 57 0.37 35.08 0.29
C ALA A 57 1.58 34.14 0.30
N ALA A 58 2.14 33.80 -0.86
CA ALA A 58 3.35 32.99 -0.94
C ALA A 58 4.55 33.71 -0.28
N GLU A 59 4.74 34.99 -0.56
CA GLU A 59 5.77 35.82 0.10
C GLU A 59 5.57 35.88 1.62
N PHE A 60 4.32 36.07 2.09
CA PHE A 60 3.98 36.07 3.50
C PHE A 60 4.31 34.74 4.17
N LEU A 61 3.95 33.62 3.55
CA LEU A 61 4.25 32.28 4.05
C LEU A 61 5.75 32.04 4.16
N THR A 62 6.51 32.40 3.12
CA THR A 62 7.96 32.21 3.12
C THR A 62 8.64 33.04 4.20
N ASN A 63 8.27 34.33 4.30
CA ASN A 63 8.80 35.21 5.35
C ASN A 63 8.44 34.69 6.75
N THR A 64 7.22 34.18 6.94
CA THR A 64 6.78 33.57 8.19
C THR A 64 7.59 32.31 8.51
N ALA A 65 7.82 31.44 7.52
CA ALA A 65 8.59 30.22 7.68
C ALA A 65 10.05 30.51 8.06
N ILE A 66 10.68 31.49 7.42
CA ILE A 66 12.05 31.94 7.73
C ILE A 66 12.14 32.35 9.21
N VAL A 67 11.28 33.26 9.67
CA VAL A 67 11.31 33.76 11.05
C VAL A 67 10.96 32.65 12.05
N ALA A 68 9.97 31.81 11.73
CA ALA A 68 9.55 30.71 12.59
C ALA A 68 10.65 29.66 12.79
N VAL A 69 11.45 29.38 11.74
CA VAL A 69 12.62 28.49 11.81
C VAL A 69 13.70 29.09 12.71
N VAL A 70 14.02 30.38 12.55
CA VAL A 70 14.99 31.08 13.41
C VAL A 70 14.53 31.09 14.86
N ASN A 71 13.25 31.37 15.12
CA ASN A 71 12.65 31.31 16.46
C ASN A 71 12.69 29.89 17.06
N GLY A 72 12.52 28.86 16.24
CA GLY A 72 12.72 27.46 16.65
C GLY A 72 14.17 27.20 17.05
N LEU A 73 15.14 27.60 16.22
CA LEU A 73 16.57 27.44 16.48
C LEU A 73 17.06 28.28 17.68
N ALA A 74 16.41 29.40 17.98
CA ALA A 74 16.69 30.18 19.18
C ALA A 74 16.47 29.37 20.47
N SER A 75 15.54 28.40 20.45
CA SER A 75 15.28 27.50 21.58
C SER A 75 16.42 26.51 21.87
N ILE A 76 17.36 26.33 20.92
CA ILE A 76 18.58 25.52 21.10
C ILE A 76 19.86 26.36 21.08
N GLY A 77 19.75 27.67 21.34
CA GLY A 77 20.90 28.55 21.55
C GLY A 77 21.22 29.50 20.38
N MET A 78 20.49 29.47 19.27
CA MET A 78 20.64 30.46 18.19
C MET A 78 19.89 31.77 18.53
N THR A 79 20.30 32.44 19.61
CA THR A 79 19.70 33.70 20.07
C THR A 79 19.83 34.83 19.03
N SER A 80 19.18 35.97 19.26
CA SER A 80 19.33 37.18 18.42
C SER A 80 20.81 37.52 18.19
N ASP A 81 21.60 37.54 19.26
CA ASP A 81 23.03 37.90 19.22
C ASP A 81 23.85 36.88 18.43
N ALA A 82 23.54 35.58 18.60
CA ALA A 82 24.15 34.51 17.81
C ALA A 82 23.78 34.66 16.34
N THR A 83 22.52 34.97 16.03
CA THR A 83 22.03 35.15 14.66
C THR A 83 22.72 36.34 13.97
N THR A 84 22.86 37.49 14.64
CA THR A 84 23.59 38.65 14.10
C THR A 84 25.05 38.30 13.80
N LYS A 85 25.72 37.54 14.67
CA LYS A 85 27.08 37.04 14.42
C LYS A 85 27.13 36.11 13.22
N LEU A 86 26.17 35.20 13.08
CA LEU A 86 26.10 34.28 11.95
C LEU A 86 25.84 35.00 10.62
N ILE A 87 24.99 36.03 10.60
CA ILE A 87 24.78 36.89 9.41
C ILE A 87 26.10 37.58 9.03
N ALA A 88 26.85 38.10 10.01
CA ALA A 88 28.15 38.72 9.75
C ALA A 88 29.17 37.71 9.17
N LEU A 89 29.20 36.48 9.71
CA LEU A 89 30.06 35.39 9.21
C LEU A 89 29.65 34.94 7.80
N ASN A 90 28.36 34.92 7.49
CA ASN A 90 27.84 34.49 6.20
C ASN A 90 28.29 35.39 5.03
N LYS A 91 28.61 36.66 5.29
CA LYS A 91 29.15 37.58 4.26
C LYS A 91 30.50 37.14 3.69
N GLY A 92 31.29 36.39 4.46
CA GLY A 92 32.62 35.94 4.02
C GLY A 92 32.62 34.55 3.38
N SER A 93 31.85 33.61 3.94
CA SER A 93 31.84 32.21 3.52
C SER A 93 30.58 31.52 4.04
N PRO A 94 30.12 30.44 3.38
CA PRO A 94 28.85 29.81 3.73
C PRO A 94 28.85 29.27 5.15
N VAL A 95 27.74 29.42 5.86
CA VAL A 95 27.56 28.99 7.25
C VAL A 95 26.74 27.72 7.28
N SER A 96 27.22 26.73 8.04
CA SER A 96 26.53 25.45 8.24
C SER A 96 26.31 25.16 9.72
N LEU A 97 25.17 24.56 10.04
CA LEU A 97 24.91 23.96 11.35
C LEU A 97 25.41 22.52 11.33
N ARG A 98 26.10 22.13 12.41
CA ARG A 98 26.62 20.79 12.65
C ARG A 98 26.02 20.23 13.92
N PHE A 99 25.48 19.02 13.83
CA PHE A 99 25.28 18.15 14.98
C PHE A 99 26.43 17.14 15.02
N ALA A 100 27.15 17.08 16.15
CA ALA A 100 28.20 16.09 16.36
C ALA A 100 27.99 15.41 17.71
N SER A 101 28.31 14.12 17.78
CA SER A 101 28.30 13.38 19.04
C SER A 101 29.46 12.40 19.14
N GLN A 102 29.94 12.24 20.37
CA GLN A 102 30.98 11.28 20.76
C GLN A 102 30.45 10.43 21.91
N GLU A 103 30.52 9.11 21.74
CA GLU A 103 30.10 8.10 22.71
C GLU A 103 31.35 7.36 23.21
N THR A 104 31.43 7.07 24.50
CA THR A 104 32.52 6.27 25.10
C THR A 104 31.94 5.22 26.04
N CYS A 105 32.52 4.01 26.03
CA CYS A 105 32.05 2.89 26.83
C CYS A 105 33.23 2.19 27.51
N LYS A 106 33.32 2.27 28.84
CA LYS A 106 34.43 1.73 29.63
C LYS A 106 33.95 0.66 30.60
N TYR A 107 34.73 -0.40 30.81
CA TYR A 107 34.40 -1.43 31.79
C TYR A 107 34.49 -0.87 33.22
N LEU A 108 33.47 -1.11 34.04
CA LEU A 108 33.41 -0.58 35.42
C LEU A 108 33.61 -1.67 36.47
N ARG A 109 32.75 -2.71 36.53
CA ARG A 109 32.81 -3.77 37.56
C ARG A 109 32.05 -5.04 37.17
N GLU A 110 32.26 -6.13 37.90
CA GLU A 110 31.44 -7.36 37.86
C GLU A 110 30.76 -7.61 39.22
N THR A 111 29.54 -8.14 39.21
CA THR A 111 28.78 -8.47 40.43
C THR A 111 28.02 -9.78 40.21
N THR A 112 28.05 -10.68 41.18
CA THR A 112 27.31 -11.95 41.13
C THR A 112 26.08 -11.86 42.01
N ARG A 113 24.92 -12.27 41.49
CA ARG A 113 23.69 -12.39 42.28
C ARG A 113 23.08 -13.78 42.15
N ASP A 114 22.51 -14.23 43.25
CA ASP A 114 21.81 -15.50 43.35
C ASP A 114 20.35 -15.28 42.94
N VAL A 115 19.88 -15.95 41.89
CA VAL A 115 18.49 -15.90 41.43
C VAL A 115 17.84 -17.27 41.69
N GLU A 116 16.79 -17.30 42.52
CA GLU A 116 16.00 -18.51 42.77
C GLU A 116 15.22 -18.88 41.50
N SER A 117 15.36 -20.12 41.01
CA SER A 117 14.61 -20.61 39.84
C SER A 117 13.12 -20.77 40.18
N ALA A 118 12.23 -20.45 39.23
CA ALA A 118 10.78 -20.64 39.37
C ALA A 118 10.35 -22.12 39.48
N THR A 119 11.20 -23.07 39.10
CA THR A 119 10.91 -24.51 39.08
C THR A 119 11.44 -25.18 40.35
N SER A 120 10.56 -25.64 41.24
CA SER A 120 10.92 -26.49 42.38
C SER A 120 10.92 -27.96 41.94
N VAL A 121 12.04 -28.68 42.13
CA VAL A 121 12.06 -30.13 41.97
C VAL A 121 11.65 -30.75 43.30
N GLU A 122 10.46 -31.37 43.34
CA GLU A 122 10.04 -32.21 44.47
C GLU A 122 10.78 -33.55 44.35
N THR A 123 11.61 -33.91 45.34
CA THR A 123 12.25 -35.24 45.40
C THR A 123 11.65 -36.01 46.57
N GLU A 124 10.85 -37.04 46.28
CA GLU A 124 10.33 -37.96 47.30
C GLU A 124 11.43 -38.95 47.69
N LYS A 125 11.79 -38.98 48.98
CA LYS A 125 12.58 -40.08 49.56
C LYS A 125 11.68 -40.94 50.42
N THR A 126 11.37 -42.14 49.94
CA THR A 126 10.70 -43.16 50.74
C THR A 126 11.75 -43.88 51.58
N SER A 127 11.86 -43.54 52.87
CA SER A 127 12.59 -44.35 53.83
C SER A 127 11.64 -45.38 54.45
N THR A 128 11.77 -46.62 54.01
CA THR A 128 11.02 -47.76 54.57
C THR A 128 11.71 -48.22 55.85
N LEU A 129 11.14 -47.89 57.01
CA LEU A 129 11.41 -48.63 58.25
C LEU A 129 10.23 -49.57 58.53
N PHE A 130 10.38 -50.83 58.12
CA PHE A 130 9.63 -51.97 58.65
C PHE A 130 9.94 -52.11 60.17
N GLY A 131 9.04 -52.58 61.03
CA GLY A 131 7.89 -53.43 60.72
C GLY A 131 6.56 -52.75 60.97
N ARG A 132 5.72 -52.75 59.93
CA ARG A 132 4.30 -52.37 59.99
C ARG A 132 4.04 -50.85 60.03
N GLU A 133 4.16 -50.29 58.82
CA GLU A 133 3.22 -49.35 58.18
C GLU A 133 2.80 -48.08 58.95
N ARG A 134 3.62 -47.04 58.80
CA ARG A 134 3.16 -45.64 58.81
C ARG A 134 3.99 -44.84 57.81
N THR A 135 3.47 -44.70 56.59
CA THR A 135 4.07 -43.92 55.51
C THR A 135 4.04 -42.45 55.91
N THR A 136 5.20 -41.85 56.17
CA THR A 136 5.33 -40.41 56.42
C THR A 136 6.05 -39.81 55.24
N THR A 137 5.32 -39.15 54.35
CA THR A 137 5.86 -38.48 53.16
C THR A 137 6.44 -37.13 53.58
N GLU A 138 7.76 -37.01 53.67
CA GLU A 138 8.43 -35.70 53.80
C GLU A 138 8.62 -35.09 52.41
N LYS A 139 7.84 -34.05 52.10
CA LYS A 139 8.06 -33.18 50.93
C LYS A 139 9.26 -32.27 51.21
N LYS A 140 10.40 -32.52 50.57
CA LYS A 140 11.54 -31.58 50.56
C LYS A 140 11.61 -30.87 49.21
N THR A 141 11.12 -29.63 49.16
CA THR A 141 11.28 -28.74 48.00
C THR A 141 12.73 -28.25 47.94
N THR A 142 13.52 -28.76 46.99
CA THR A 142 14.87 -28.27 46.76
C THR A 142 14.79 -27.17 45.68
N LYS A 143 14.98 -25.91 46.07
CA LYS A 143 15.03 -24.78 45.14
C LYS A 143 16.42 -24.67 44.53
N LEU A 144 16.52 -24.67 43.20
CA LEU A 144 17.79 -24.48 42.49
C LEU A 144 18.15 -22.98 42.51
N ILE A 145 19.26 -22.60 43.14
CA ILE A 145 19.78 -21.23 43.13
C ILE A 145 20.74 -21.12 41.95
N THR A 146 20.40 -20.30 40.95
CA THR A 146 21.26 -20.04 39.79
C THR A 146 22.09 -18.78 40.04
N LYS A 147 23.41 -18.90 40.04
CA LYS A 147 24.35 -17.75 40.12
C LYS A 147 24.39 -17.03 38.78
N VAL A 148 23.95 -15.78 38.74
CA VAL A 148 24.03 -14.92 37.55
C VAL A 148 25.12 -13.88 37.75
N THR A 149 26.15 -13.90 36.89
CA THR A 149 27.21 -12.88 36.84
C THR A 149 26.80 -11.74 35.92
N GLU A 150 26.90 -10.51 36.42
CA GLU A 150 26.50 -9.30 35.72
C GLU A 150 27.70 -8.34 35.65
N HIS A 151 28.00 -7.87 34.43
CA HIS A 151 29.07 -6.93 34.14
C HIS A 151 28.48 -5.53 33.92
N PHE A 152 29.10 -4.52 34.53
CA PHE A 152 28.69 -3.12 34.47
C PHE A 152 29.71 -2.31 33.66
N TRP A 153 29.22 -1.47 32.77
CA TRP A 153 30.00 -0.62 31.87
C TRP A 153 29.57 0.84 32.06
N ASP A 154 30.51 1.76 32.18
CA ASP A 154 30.27 3.20 32.18
C ASP A 154 30.12 3.69 30.75
N PHE A 155 28.93 4.19 30.41
CA PHE A 155 28.64 4.77 29.12
C PHE A 155 28.47 6.28 29.25
N GLU A 156 29.31 7.04 28.55
CA GLU A 156 29.29 8.50 28.53
C GLU A 156 29.12 8.97 27.08
N TYR A 157 28.22 9.91 26.85
CA TYR A 157 28.10 10.59 25.56
C TYR A 157 28.26 12.09 25.75
N THR A 158 28.76 12.75 24.71
CA THR A 158 28.73 14.21 24.57
C THR A 158 28.16 14.54 23.21
N PHE A 159 27.16 15.42 23.17
CA PHE A 159 26.69 16.00 21.91
C PHE A 159 26.94 17.51 21.88
N GLU A 160 27.06 18.05 20.67
CA GLU A 160 27.23 19.47 20.42
C GLU A 160 26.49 19.85 19.13
N VAL A 161 25.66 20.89 19.23
CA VAL A 161 25.15 21.64 18.07
C VAL A 161 25.96 22.92 17.97
N CYS A 162 26.63 23.11 16.83
CA CYS A 162 27.42 24.31 16.58
C CYS A 162 27.23 24.81 15.14
N ALA A 163 27.48 26.10 14.93
CA ALA A 163 27.55 26.70 13.61
C ALA A 163 29.01 26.98 13.26
N PHE A 164 29.40 26.76 12.01
CA PHE A 164 30.77 27.00 11.54
C PHE A 164 30.79 27.59 10.13
N GLN A 165 31.90 28.23 9.77
CA GLN A 165 32.07 28.93 8.51
C GLN A 165 32.91 28.10 7.52
N GLY A 166 32.42 27.95 6.30
CA GLY A 166 33.09 27.24 5.22
C GLY A 166 33.42 25.79 5.57
N THR A 167 34.66 25.38 5.33
CA THR A 167 35.20 24.07 5.76
C THR A 167 35.97 24.15 7.08
N ASN A 168 36.08 25.34 7.67
CA ASN A 168 36.87 25.55 8.88
C ASN A 168 36.06 25.14 10.13
N SER A 169 36.22 23.89 10.54
CA SER A 169 35.56 23.36 11.75
C SER A 169 36.21 23.79 13.07
N ALA A 170 37.31 24.55 13.04
CA ALA A 170 38.05 24.94 14.24
C ALA A 170 37.43 26.18 14.92
N GLU A 171 36.99 27.18 14.15
CA GLU A 171 36.24 28.33 14.65
C GLU A 171 34.74 28.05 14.53
N LYS A 172 34.17 27.54 15.63
CA LYS A 172 32.74 27.19 15.72
C LYS A 172 32.03 28.01 16.78
N LEU A 173 30.83 28.48 16.47
CA LEU A 173 29.90 29.07 17.41
C LEU A 173 29.06 27.94 18.01
N ARG A 174 29.34 27.57 19.27
CA ARG A 174 28.56 26.56 20.00
C ARG A 174 27.18 27.11 20.35
N LEU A 175 26.12 26.39 19.97
CA LEU A 175 24.74 26.75 20.27
C LEU A 175 24.26 26.02 21.52
N CYS A 176 24.38 24.68 21.54
CA CYS A 176 24.12 23.87 22.72
C CYS A 176 25.04 22.65 22.78
N SER A 177 25.30 22.16 23.99
CA SER A 177 26.08 20.95 24.22
C SER A 177 25.76 20.37 25.58
N ARG A 178 25.80 19.04 25.71
CA ARG A 178 25.71 18.37 27.01
C ARG A 178 26.47 17.05 26.98
N THR A 179 26.95 16.68 28.17
CA THR A 179 27.56 15.38 28.46
C THR A 179 26.69 14.66 29.47
N GLY A 180 26.32 13.42 29.19
CA GLY A 180 25.55 12.57 30.11
C GLY A 180 26.19 11.19 30.27
N LYS A 181 25.89 10.52 31.38
CA LYS A 181 26.47 9.21 31.73
C LYS A 181 25.41 8.25 32.25
N THR A 182 25.59 6.96 31.98
CA THR A 182 24.79 5.87 32.56
C THR A 182 25.59 4.57 32.68
N GLU A 183 25.19 3.70 33.61
CA GLU A 183 25.72 2.34 33.67
C GLU A 183 24.92 1.42 32.71
N ILE A 184 25.62 0.65 31.87
CA ILE A 184 25.07 -0.44 31.06
C ILE A 184 25.38 -1.76 31.75
N LYS A 185 24.40 -2.66 31.76
CA LYS A 185 24.50 -3.98 32.40
C LYS A 185 24.45 -5.09 31.36
N THR A 186 25.42 -6.02 31.38
CA THR A 186 25.46 -7.19 30.47
C THR A 186 25.67 -8.50 31.24
N SER A 187 25.15 -9.61 30.71
CA SER A 187 25.35 -10.97 31.25
C SER A 187 26.66 -11.63 30.80
N THR A 188 27.32 -11.04 29.81
CA THR A 188 28.60 -11.53 29.27
C THR A 188 29.66 -10.43 29.35
N LYS A 189 30.92 -10.82 29.55
CA LYS A 189 32.09 -9.93 29.56
C LYS A 189 32.52 -9.51 28.15
N LYS A 190 31.55 -9.26 27.27
CA LYS A 190 31.76 -8.71 25.93
C LYS A 190 31.30 -7.26 25.94
N THR A 191 32.15 -6.36 25.42
CA THR A 191 31.82 -4.94 25.40
C THR A 191 30.51 -4.69 24.63
N PRO A 192 29.52 -3.98 25.21
CA PRO A 192 28.23 -3.74 24.56
C PRO A 192 28.34 -2.74 23.40
N ARG A 193 29.34 -1.86 23.44
CA ARG A 193 29.62 -0.81 22.45
C ARG A 193 31.13 -0.64 22.26
N PRO A 194 31.58 0.01 21.17
CA PRO A 194 32.98 0.41 21.01
C PRO A 194 33.46 1.30 22.16
N GLU A 195 34.74 1.24 22.52
CA GLU A 195 35.31 2.05 23.62
C GLU A 195 35.19 3.56 23.36
N VAL A 196 35.35 3.98 22.10
CA VAL A 196 35.07 5.33 21.60
C VAL A 196 34.38 5.20 20.25
N SER A 197 33.23 5.85 20.09
CA SER A 197 32.52 5.99 18.82
C SER A 197 32.29 7.48 18.56
N CYS A 198 32.93 8.00 17.52
CA CYS A 198 32.63 9.32 16.99
C CYS A 198 31.56 9.18 15.91
N ILE A 199 30.41 9.80 16.11
CA ILE A 199 29.33 9.79 15.11
C ILE A 199 29.74 10.73 13.98
N THR A 200 29.52 10.29 12.73
CA THR A 200 29.69 11.17 11.57
C THR A 200 28.82 12.41 11.76
N PRO A 201 29.39 13.63 11.74
CA PRO A 201 28.60 14.83 11.98
C PRO A 201 27.54 15.05 10.90
N PHE A 202 26.35 15.50 11.31
CA PHE A 202 25.27 15.88 10.40
C PHE A 202 25.34 17.37 10.15
N ASP A 203 25.50 17.77 8.88
CA ASP A 203 25.67 19.16 8.48
C ASP A 203 24.50 19.65 7.62
N VAL A 204 24.03 20.86 7.89
CA VAL A 204 23.07 21.56 7.02
C VAL A 204 23.53 23.00 6.78
N ASN A 205 23.61 23.39 5.51
CA ASN A 205 23.91 24.77 5.13
C ASN A 205 22.69 25.67 5.44
N ILE A 206 22.92 26.70 6.25
CA ILE A 206 21.91 27.69 6.64
C ILE A 206 22.16 29.08 6.06
N SER A 207 23.15 29.26 5.18
CA SER A 207 23.42 30.53 4.49
C SER A 207 22.16 31.10 3.85
N TYR A 208 21.40 30.23 3.18
CA TYR A 208 20.13 30.61 2.55
C TYR A 208 19.17 31.30 3.52
N LEU A 209 19.02 30.76 4.75
CA LEU A 209 18.16 31.36 5.77
C LEU A 209 18.68 32.74 6.19
N LEU A 210 19.99 32.87 6.33
CA LEU A 210 20.66 34.10 6.78
C LEU A 210 20.64 35.19 5.70
N ASP A 211 20.68 34.83 4.42
CA ASP A 211 20.65 35.77 3.29
C ASP A 211 19.33 36.54 3.20
N TYR A 212 18.23 35.95 3.66
CA TYR A 212 16.92 36.60 3.71
C TYR A 212 16.65 37.34 5.02
N LEU A 213 17.65 37.55 5.88
CA LEU A 213 17.53 38.36 7.08
C LEU A 213 18.35 39.65 6.93
N ASN A 214 17.74 40.80 7.16
CA ASN A 214 18.48 42.06 7.20
C ASN A 214 19.25 42.24 8.52
N ALA A 215 19.95 43.38 8.68
CA ALA A 215 20.73 43.67 9.87
C ALA A 215 19.87 43.75 11.15
N GLU A 216 18.59 44.11 10.99
CA GLU A 216 17.58 44.16 12.02
C GLU A 216 16.85 42.81 12.23
N LEU A 217 17.35 41.72 11.63
CA LEU A 217 16.82 40.36 11.72
C LEU A 217 15.39 40.20 11.18
N GLN A 218 15.04 41.01 10.18
CA GLN A 218 13.74 41.00 9.50
C GLN A 218 13.81 40.21 8.20
N PRO A 219 12.75 39.47 7.85
CA PRO A 219 12.74 38.68 6.64
C PRO A 219 12.53 39.57 5.40
N THR A 220 13.32 39.36 4.35
CA THR A 220 13.34 40.19 3.13
C THR A 220 12.90 39.45 1.86
N PHE A 221 12.32 38.26 2.00
CA PHE A 221 11.94 37.43 0.86
C PHE A 221 10.86 38.11 0.00
N ARG A 222 11.09 38.12 -1.31
CA ARG A 222 10.19 38.63 -2.36
C ARG A 222 10.30 37.73 -3.59
N ILE A 223 9.20 37.58 -4.32
CA ILE A 223 9.17 36.85 -5.58
C ILE A 223 9.36 37.85 -6.72
N ASP A 224 10.37 37.62 -7.57
CA ASP A 224 10.51 38.40 -8.81
C ASP A 224 9.50 37.89 -9.85
N ARG A 225 8.42 38.66 -10.02
CA ARG A 225 7.34 38.36 -10.97
C ARG A 225 7.73 38.65 -12.42
N SER A 226 8.80 39.42 -12.63
CA SER A 226 9.27 39.80 -13.97
C SER A 226 10.16 38.74 -14.63
N ALA A 227 10.64 37.78 -13.85
CA ALA A 227 11.50 36.70 -14.35
C ALA A 227 10.71 35.71 -15.24
N ASN A 228 11.26 35.37 -16.41
CA ASN A 228 10.66 34.40 -17.34
C ASN A 228 10.45 33.00 -16.73
N ALA A 229 11.22 32.64 -15.69
CA ALA A 229 11.10 31.38 -14.96
C ALA A 229 10.01 31.40 -13.87
N CYS A 230 9.38 32.55 -13.61
CA CYS A 230 8.28 32.70 -12.67
C CYS A 230 6.96 32.36 -13.37
N HIS A 231 6.43 31.16 -13.14
CA HIS A 231 5.20 30.68 -13.77
C HIS A 231 3.97 30.88 -12.89
N THR A 232 4.10 30.60 -11.59
CA THR A 232 3.03 30.73 -10.59
C THR A 232 3.62 31.16 -9.24
N PRO A 233 2.80 31.57 -8.26
CA PRO A 233 3.26 31.85 -6.89
C PRO A 233 4.04 30.70 -6.25
N ARG A 234 3.78 29.45 -6.64
CA ARG A 234 4.54 28.27 -6.19
C ARG A 234 5.67 27.87 -7.14
N ARG A 235 5.49 28.02 -8.46
CA ARG A 235 6.47 27.61 -9.49
C ARG A 235 7.31 28.81 -9.92
N ASN A 236 8.28 29.14 -9.10
CA ASN A 236 9.29 30.17 -9.36
C ASN A 236 10.62 29.79 -8.68
N PRO A 237 11.76 30.31 -9.16
CA PRO A 237 13.07 29.97 -8.63
C PRO A 237 13.22 30.22 -7.12
N GLU A 238 12.65 31.30 -6.60
CA GLU A 238 12.77 31.71 -5.20
C GLU A 238 12.07 30.72 -4.26
N VAL A 239 10.83 30.34 -4.57
CA VAL A 239 10.06 29.34 -3.82
C VAL A 239 10.66 27.94 -3.98
N ASP A 240 11.10 27.56 -5.17
CA ASP A 240 11.76 26.27 -5.39
C ASP A 240 13.07 26.16 -4.58
N ASN A 241 13.86 27.24 -4.50
CA ASN A 241 15.06 27.31 -3.65
C ASN A 241 14.70 27.20 -2.16
N THR A 242 13.61 27.85 -1.73
CA THR A 242 13.12 27.74 -0.36
C THR A 242 12.71 26.30 -0.03
N LEU A 243 11.95 25.65 -0.92
CA LEU A 243 11.53 24.26 -0.76
C LEU A 243 12.74 23.31 -0.71
N ALA A 244 13.77 23.56 -1.53
CA ALA A 244 15.01 22.79 -1.50
C ALA A 244 15.75 22.97 -0.16
N PHE A 245 15.79 24.19 0.39
CA PHE A 245 16.34 24.43 1.73
C PHE A 245 15.52 23.71 2.81
N CYS A 246 14.19 23.85 2.81
CA CYS A 246 13.30 23.15 3.74
C CYS A 246 13.50 21.63 3.69
N GLY A 247 13.68 21.06 2.49
CA GLY A 247 13.95 19.63 2.33
C GLY A 247 15.27 19.19 2.96
N ARG A 248 16.35 19.98 2.81
CA ARG A 248 17.63 19.71 3.48
C ARG A 248 17.54 19.85 5.00
N LEU A 249 16.88 20.91 5.49
CA LEU A 249 16.67 21.13 6.92
C LEU A 249 15.82 20.01 7.54
N PHE A 250 14.77 19.56 6.84
CA PHE A 250 13.93 18.45 7.25
C PHE A 250 14.74 17.16 7.38
N SER A 251 15.59 16.84 6.40
CA SER A 251 16.47 15.67 6.47
C SER A 251 17.43 15.74 7.66
N TRP A 252 18.09 16.89 7.86
CA TRP A 252 18.98 17.09 9.01
C TRP A 252 18.24 16.93 10.35
N CYS A 253 17.04 17.49 10.48
CA CYS A 253 16.21 17.32 11.67
C CYS A 253 15.82 15.84 11.89
N THR A 254 15.59 15.09 10.81
CA THR A 254 15.29 13.65 10.86
C THR A 254 16.48 12.88 11.42
N GLU A 255 17.69 13.10 10.88
CA GLU A 255 18.92 12.44 11.34
C GLU A 255 19.21 12.73 12.82
N VAL A 256 19.04 13.99 13.26
CA VAL A 256 19.21 14.37 14.68
C VAL A 256 18.15 13.68 15.56
N CYS A 257 16.89 13.67 15.14
CA CYS A 257 15.82 13.02 15.91
C CYS A 257 16.01 11.50 16.00
N GLU A 258 16.42 10.84 14.91
CA GLU A 258 16.71 9.40 14.88
C GLU A 258 17.92 9.06 15.76
N TYR A 259 18.95 9.90 15.77
CA TYR A 259 20.09 9.74 16.68
C TYR A 259 19.64 9.67 18.14
N PHE A 260 18.84 10.63 18.61
CA PHE A 260 18.37 10.61 19.99
C PHE A 260 17.42 9.44 20.27
N THR A 261 16.38 9.27 19.45
CA THR A 261 15.28 8.34 19.75
C THR A 261 15.58 6.88 19.45
N GLN A 262 16.28 6.60 18.34
CA GLN A 262 16.56 5.23 17.88
C GLN A 262 17.93 4.73 18.33
N ARG A 263 18.87 5.61 18.67
CA ARG A 263 20.23 5.21 19.08
C ARG A 263 20.54 5.52 20.54
N LEU A 264 20.48 6.78 20.97
CA LEU A 264 20.94 7.19 22.31
C LEU A 264 19.99 6.71 23.41
N PHE A 265 18.69 7.01 23.29
CA PHE A 265 17.70 6.68 24.33
C PHE A 265 17.53 5.16 24.53
N GLN A 266 17.79 4.36 23.49
CA GLN A 266 17.77 2.89 23.56
C GLN A 266 18.87 2.30 24.44
N VAL A 267 19.90 3.08 24.79
CA VAL A 267 20.99 2.62 25.67
C VAL A 267 20.53 2.51 27.12
N GLN A 268 19.64 3.40 27.58
CA GLN A 268 19.14 3.41 28.95
C GLN A 268 17.92 2.50 29.09
N GLN A 269 18.12 1.19 29.27
CA GLN A 269 17.00 0.25 29.39
C GLN A 269 16.17 0.47 30.67
N ASN A 270 14.86 0.21 30.59
CA ASN A 270 13.92 0.28 31.73
C ASN A 270 13.91 1.63 32.45
N HIS A 271 14.05 2.73 31.72
CA HIS A 271 14.07 4.08 32.28
C HIS A 271 12.73 4.51 32.92
N GLY A 272 11.60 3.85 32.60
CA GLY A 272 10.28 4.16 33.16
C GLY A 272 9.69 5.51 32.73
N LEU A 273 10.35 6.20 31.81
CA LEU A 273 9.96 7.49 31.25
C LEU A 273 9.02 7.32 30.05
N ASP A 274 8.03 8.21 29.93
CA ASP A 274 7.12 8.23 28.79
C ASP A 274 7.75 8.99 27.60
N LEU A 275 8.40 8.28 26.68
CA LEU A 275 8.96 8.86 25.46
C LEU A 275 7.87 9.35 24.48
N ALA A 276 6.62 8.88 24.59
CA ALA A 276 5.53 9.42 23.76
C ALA A 276 5.22 10.88 24.11
N SER A 277 5.60 11.31 25.32
CA SER A 277 5.56 12.70 25.74
C SER A 277 6.58 13.61 25.04
N LEU A 278 7.39 13.12 24.09
CA LEU A 278 8.25 13.96 23.24
C LEU A 278 7.53 14.56 22.02
N SER A 279 6.21 14.42 21.93
CA SER A 279 5.43 14.96 20.82
C SER A 279 5.38 16.51 20.79
N THR A 280 5.23 17.10 19.61
CA THR A 280 4.99 18.55 19.46
C THR A 280 3.50 18.93 19.52
N VAL A 281 2.63 18.03 20.01
CA VAL A 281 1.19 18.28 20.10
C VAL A 281 0.91 19.50 20.96
N GLY A 282 0.16 20.45 20.39
CA GLY A 282 -0.20 21.71 21.04
C GLY A 282 0.79 22.86 20.81
N VAL A 283 1.93 22.63 20.15
CA VAL A 283 2.80 23.71 19.68
C VAL A 283 2.21 24.27 18.38
N PHE A 284 2.00 25.59 18.34
CA PHE A 284 1.42 26.25 17.18
C PHE A 284 2.43 26.38 16.03
N VAL A 285 2.01 26.02 14.81
CA VAL A 285 2.77 26.17 13.57
C VAL A 285 2.31 27.45 12.88
N PRO A 286 3.10 28.54 12.88
CA PRO A 286 2.66 29.86 12.40
C PRO A 286 2.60 29.99 10.87
N VAL A 287 3.09 28.99 10.13
CA VAL A 287 3.09 28.99 8.65
C VAL A 287 1.72 28.59 8.14
N VAL A 288 0.77 29.54 8.21
CA VAL A 288 -0.64 29.29 7.89
C VAL A 288 -1.10 30.20 6.74
N PRO A 289 -1.50 29.65 5.58
CA PRO A 289 -2.01 30.46 4.46
C PRO A 289 -3.47 30.87 4.68
N THR A 290 -3.70 31.76 5.64
CA THR A 290 -5.03 32.36 5.90
C THR A 290 -5.18 33.69 5.19
N PHE A 291 -6.39 33.94 4.69
CA PHE A 291 -6.82 35.25 4.23
C PHE A 291 -7.73 35.88 5.29
N MET A 292 -7.85 37.19 5.30
CA MET A 292 -8.73 37.94 6.18
C MET A 292 -10.06 38.15 5.46
N GLY A 293 -11.11 37.49 5.95
CA GLY A 293 -12.48 37.72 5.54
C GLY A 293 -13.00 39.07 6.04
N PRO A 294 -14.26 39.43 5.71
CA PRO A 294 -14.87 40.65 6.22
C PRO A 294 -14.86 40.67 7.76
N ASN A 295 -14.52 41.82 8.34
CA ASN A 295 -14.48 41.99 9.78
C ASN A 295 -15.83 41.61 10.41
N LEU A 296 -15.78 40.85 11.51
CA LEU A 296 -16.96 40.49 12.26
C LEU A 296 -17.54 41.74 12.94
N PRO A 297 -18.88 41.87 13.04
CA PRO A 297 -19.50 42.99 13.74
C PRO A 297 -19.00 43.03 15.19
N SER A 298 -18.54 44.20 15.63
CA SER A 298 -18.04 44.38 16.99
C SER A 298 -19.17 44.15 17.99
N VAL A 299 -19.08 43.07 18.77
CA VAL A 299 -19.90 42.91 19.97
C VAL A 299 -19.43 43.97 20.96
N GLN A 300 -20.32 44.90 21.32
CA GLN A 300 -20.04 45.91 22.35
C GLN A 300 -19.85 45.21 23.70
N SER A 301 -18.60 44.89 24.03
CA SER A 301 -18.17 44.56 25.40
C SER A 301 -17.35 45.72 25.93
N ASN A 302 -17.79 46.31 27.04
CA ASN A 302 -17.19 47.46 27.75
C ASN A 302 -15.83 47.15 28.42
N ASP A 303 -15.04 46.23 27.88
CA ASP A 303 -13.71 45.96 28.44
C ASP A 303 -12.66 46.83 27.73
N GLU A 304 -12.12 47.76 28.51
CA GLU A 304 -10.95 48.57 28.17
C GLU A 304 -9.77 47.65 27.76
N PRO A 305 -9.02 47.96 26.68
CA PRO A 305 -7.89 47.14 26.29
C PRO A 305 -6.77 47.26 27.33
N THR A 306 -6.54 46.20 28.10
CA THR A 306 -5.37 46.04 28.95
C THR A 306 -4.11 46.15 28.08
N LYS A 307 -3.24 47.12 28.41
CA LYS A 307 -1.93 47.28 27.76
C LYS A 307 -1.16 45.95 27.77
N PRO A 308 -0.44 45.60 26.68
CA PRO A 308 0.44 44.45 26.71
C PRO A 308 1.56 44.70 27.73
N GLU A 309 1.63 43.85 28.75
CA GLU A 309 2.77 43.80 29.64
C GLU A 309 4.01 43.39 28.83
N ALA A 310 5.05 44.21 28.91
CA ALA A 310 6.33 43.94 28.27
C ALA A 310 7.02 42.77 28.99
N SER A 311 6.70 41.54 28.61
CA SER A 311 7.50 40.38 28.94
C SER A 311 8.78 40.41 28.11
N SER A 312 9.94 40.30 28.76
CA SER A 312 11.26 40.25 28.15
C SER A 312 11.37 39.08 27.16
N SER A 313 11.04 39.31 25.90
CA SER A 313 11.06 38.28 24.85
C SER A 313 12.36 38.35 24.05
N THR A 314 13.16 37.29 24.08
CA THR A 314 14.33 37.02 23.20
C THR A 314 13.92 36.68 21.75
N ALA A 315 12.71 37.09 21.35
CA ALA A 315 11.98 36.68 20.17
C ALA A 315 12.25 37.60 18.98
N LEU A 316 12.37 37.03 17.77
CA LEU A 316 12.35 37.84 16.56
C LEU A 316 10.91 38.23 16.21
N THR A 317 10.66 39.53 16.21
CA THR A 317 9.41 40.15 15.76
C THR A 317 9.70 41.02 14.54
N VAL A 318 8.80 41.02 13.56
CA VAL A 318 8.89 41.86 12.37
C VAL A 318 8.34 43.26 12.71
N PRO A 319 9.07 44.36 12.48
CA PRO A 319 8.56 45.70 12.78
C PRO A 319 7.45 46.12 11.84
N VAL A 320 6.53 46.93 12.35
CA VAL A 320 5.32 47.38 11.67
C VAL A 320 5.68 48.33 10.51
N GLY A 321 5.85 47.78 9.31
CA GLY A 321 5.96 48.52 8.04
C GLY A 321 4.62 48.57 7.27
N ALA A 322 4.49 49.53 6.36
CA ALA A 322 3.22 49.92 5.73
C ALA A 322 2.52 48.81 4.91
N SER A 323 1.21 48.69 5.16
CA SER A 323 0.11 48.12 4.36
C SER A 323 0.39 46.87 3.51
N VAL A 324 0.20 45.70 4.12
CA VAL A 324 -0.20 44.48 3.41
C VAL A 324 -1.66 44.66 2.93
N THR A 325 -2.04 44.12 1.77
CA THR A 325 -3.41 44.23 1.23
C THR A 325 -4.45 43.85 2.28
N ALA A 326 -5.66 44.43 2.22
CA ALA A 326 -6.72 44.22 3.24
C ALA A 326 -7.09 42.74 3.46
N VAL A 327 -6.73 41.88 2.51
CA VAL A 327 -7.04 40.46 2.45
C VAL A 327 -5.99 39.59 3.17
N LEU A 328 -4.81 40.11 3.49
CA LEU A 328 -3.75 39.33 4.15
C LEU A 328 -3.55 39.74 5.62
N PRO A 329 -3.03 38.84 6.46
CA PRO A 329 -2.67 39.19 7.83
C PRO A 329 -1.67 40.35 7.86
N SER A 330 -1.87 41.29 8.78
CA SER A 330 -0.94 42.40 8.97
C SER A 330 0.36 41.90 9.63
N VAL A 331 1.42 42.73 9.58
CA VAL A 331 2.67 42.43 10.29
C VAL A 331 2.46 42.28 11.80
N ALA A 332 1.50 43.02 12.37
CA ALA A 332 1.12 42.86 13.77
C ALA A 332 0.51 41.49 14.06
N ASP A 333 -0.28 40.94 13.13
CA ASP A 333 -0.85 39.60 13.26
C ASP A 333 0.22 38.53 13.16
N LEU A 334 1.17 38.68 12.24
CA LEU A 334 2.32 37.80 12.13
C LEU A 334 3.11 37.73 13.44
N ASN A 335 3.36 38.86 14.09
CA ASN A 335 4.03 38.88 15.39
C ASN A 335 3.24 38.12 16.46
N ARG A 336 1.91 38.15 16.43
CA ARG A 336 1.07 37.35 17.32
C ARG A 336 1.18 35.85 17.02
N TYR A 337 1.26 35.47 15.75
CA TYR A 337 1.45 34.07 15.33
C TYR A 337 2.79 33.52 15.87
N LEU A 338 3.85 34.32 15.72
CA LEU A 338 5.19 33.98 16.20
C LEU A 338 5.27 33.96 17.74
N SER A 339 4.58 34.89 18.41
CA SER A 339 4.48 34.89 19.87
C SER A 339 3.75 33.66 20.40
N GLU A 340 2.69 33.24 19.71
CA GLU A 340 1.95 32.02 20.04
C GLU A 340 2.78 30.75 19.83
N GLN A 341 3.57 30.67 18.76
CA GLN A 341 4.54 29.59 18.55
C GLN A 341 5.49 29.47 19.75
N GLN A 342 6.06 30.60 20.18
CA GLN A 342 7.02 30.64 21.29
C GLN A 342 6.39 30.31 22.63
N ARG A 343 5.19 30.84 22.89
CA ARG A 343 4.41 30.48 24.09
C ARG A 343 4.16 28.98 24.14
N GLY A 344 3.73 28.39 23.02
CA GLY A 344 3.51 26.95 22.90
C GLY A 344 4.78 26.12 23.13
N LEU A 345 5.93 26.54 22.57
CA LEU A 345 7.23 25.89 22.82
C LEU A 345 7.66 26.00 24.30
N ALA A 346 7.51 27.18 24.90
CA ALA A 346 7.87 27.41 26.30
C ALA A 346 7.01 26.56 27.26
N GLU A 347 5.69 26.53 27.04
CA GLU A 347 4.78 25.65 27.79
C GLU A 347 5.15 24.17 27.60
N ARG A 348 5.55 23.79 26.39
CA ARG A 348 5.97 22.41 26.11
C ARG A 348 7.24 22.05 26.88
N PHE A 349 8.23 22.94 26.92
CA PHE A 349 9.46 22.74 27.69
C PHE A 349 9.20 22.68 29.20
N GLN A 350 8.26 23.48 29.71
CA GLN A 350 7.83 23.39 31.11
C GLN A 350 7.20 22.04 31.43
N ARG A 351 6.34 21.51 30.55
CA ARG A 351 5.77 20.16 30.70
C ARG A 351 6.83 19.07 30.60
N LEU A 352 7.84 19.21 29.75
CA LEU A 352 8.95 18.25 29.71
C LEU A 352 9.73 18.26 31.02
N ALA A 353 9.92 19.42 31.64
CA ALA A 353 10.63 19.55 32.91
C ALA A 353 9.90 18.87 34.10
N THR A 354 8.60 18.58 33.98
CA THR A 354 7.87 17.82 35.02
C THR A 354 7.95 16.30 34.83
N VAL A 355 8.21 15.84 33.60
CA VAL A 355 8.24 14.42 33.24
C VAL A 355 9.65 13.85 33.23
N PHE A 356 10.64 14.65 32.79
CA PHE A 356 12.01 14.21 32.58
C PHE A 356 12.97 14.77 33.65
N PRO A 357 14.01 14.01 34.03
CA PRO A 357 14.99 14.46 35.01
C PRO A 357 15.87 15.58 34.43
N THR A 358 16.39 16.45 35.32
CA THR A 358 17.22 17.60 34.89
C THR A 358 18.66 17.21 34.59
N ASP A 359 19.28 16.33 35.39
CA ASP A 359 20.74 16.10 35.29
C ASP A 359 21.21 14.64 35.33
N SER A 360 20.36 13.68 35.71
CA SER A 360 20.78 12.27 35.86
C SER A 360 20.35 11.39 34.69
N GLY A 361 21.31 10.70 34.06
CA GLY A 361 21.06 9.70 33.00
C GLY A 361 21.34 10.22 31.59
N LEU A 362 20.85 9.46 30.59
CA LEU A 362 20.96 9.79 29.16
C LEU A 362 19.78 10.58 28.62
N ILE A 363 18.63 10.48 29.29
CA ILE A 363 17.38 11.08 28.84
C ILE A 363 17.02 12.19 29.82
N THR A 364 17.43 13.42 29.54
CA THR A 364 17.12 14.59 30.37
C THR A 364 16.31 15.64 29.61
N VAL A 365 15.83 16.65 30.32
CA VAL A 365 15.07 17.77 29.75
C VAL A 365 15.81 18.41 28.57
N GLU A 366 17.15 18.49 28.61
CA GLU A 366 17.92 19.16 27.56
C GLU A 366 17.96 18.37 26.24
N GLU A 367 18.14 17.05 26.25
CA GLU A 367 18.02 16.23 25.03
C GLU A 367 16.58 16.25 24.51
N CYS A 368 15.60 16.19 25.42
CA CYS A 368 14.19 16.23 25.05
C CYS A 368 13.81 17.56 24.39
N ARG A 369 14.39 18.69 24.84
CA ARG A 369 14.23 20.00 24.18
C ARG A 369 14.75 19.99 22.76
N VAL A 370 15.95 19.45 22.53
CA VAL A 370 16.52 19.36 21.17
C VAL A 370 15.60 18.54 20.27
N VAL A 371 15.12 17.38 20.74
CA VAL A 371 14.20 16.52 19.98
C VAL A 371 12.91 17.25 19.62
N VAL A 372 12.26 17.92 20.59
CA VAL A 372 11.03 18.69 20.33
C VAL A 372 11.26 19.83 19.35
N VAL A 373 12.40 20.53 19.44
CA VAL A 373 12.73 21.62 18.52
C VAL A 373 12.91 21.10 17.10
N VAL A 374 13.69 20.03 16.88
CA VAL A 374 13.89 19.50 15.51
C VAL A 374 12.60 18.93 14.92
N GLN A 375 11.74 18.30 15.73
CA GLN A 375 10.41 17.88 15.29
C GLN A 375 9.51 19.07 14.92
N HIS A 376 9.59 20.16 15.68
CA HIS A 376 8.84 21.39 15.35
C HIS A 376 9.36 22.02 14.05
N LEU A 377 10.67 22.05 13.83
CA LEU A 377 11.27 22.52 12.57
C LEU A 377 10.79 21.68 11.37
N GLN A 378 10.69 20.35 11.51
CA GLN A 378 10.09 19.49 10.48
C GLN A 378 8.65 19.89 10.15
N GLN A 379 7.84 20.23 11.17
CA GLN A 379 6.46 20.68 10.98
C GLN A 379 6.39 22.05 10.29
N LEU A 380 7.32 22.97 10.59
CA LEU A 380 7.43 24.25 9.87
C LEU A 380 7.76 24.03 8.39
N CYS A 381 8.73 23.17 8.07
CA CYS A 381 9.12 22.84 6.70
C CYS A 381 7.97 22.19 5.93
N GLN A 382 7.29 21.20 6.53
CA GLN A 382 6.13 20.56 5.90
C GLN A 382 4.94 21.53 5.75
N GLY A 383 4.67 22.36 6.77
CA GLY A 383 3.60 23.35 6.74
C GLY A 383 3.81 24.40 5.65
N TYR A 384 5.06 24.84 5.45
CA TYR A 384 5.42 25.71 4.32
C TYR A 384 5.18 25.01 2.97
N ALA A 385 5.68 23.77 2.81
CA ALA A 385 5.51 23.02 1.57
C ALA A 385 4.04 22.76 1.23
N ASP A 386 3.23 22.38 2.22
CA ASP A 386 1.80 22.18 2.07
C ASP A 386 1.08 23.51 1.78
N GLY A 387 1.51 24.62 2.41
CA GLY A 387 0.93 25.94 2.21
C GLY A 387 1.12 26.48 0.79
N VAL A 388 2.34 26.44 0.24
CA VAL A 388 2.56 26.85 -1.17
C VAL A 388 1.97 25.83 -2.15
N GLY A 389 1.94 24.54 -1.79
CA GLY A 389 1.26 23.50 -2.56
C GLY A 389 -0.24 23.74 -2.67
N HIS A 390 -0.88 24.18 -1.59
CA HIS A 390 -2.28 24.57 -1.58
C HIS A 390 -2.58 25.75 -2.50
N LEU A 391 -1.71 26.76 -2.56
CA LEU A 391 -1.89 27.89 -3.47
C LEU A 391 -1.88 27.45 -4.95
N GLU A 392 -1.01 26.50 -5.32
CA GLU A 392 -0.97 25.93 -6.68
C GLU A 392 -2.24 25.11 -6.99
N ASP A 393 -2.66 24.27 -6.04
CA ASP A 393 -3.87 23.45 -6.18
C ASP A 393 -5.14 24.31 -6.27
N LEU A 394 -5.22 25.39 -5.48
CA LEU A 394 -6.29 26.40 -5.57
C LEU A 394 -6.35 27.02 -6.98
N MET A 395 -5.21 27.41 -7.54
CA MET A 395 -5.15 27.94 -8.91
C MET A 395 -5.58 26.91 -9.95
N ALA A 396 -5.12 25.66 -9.81
CA ALA A 396 -5.51 24.58 -10.70
C ALA A 396 -7.03 24.35 -10.66
N LYS A 397 -7.64 24.35 -9.47
CA LYS A 397 -9.10 24.21 -9.30
C LYS A 397 -9.88 25.37 -9.90
N GLN A 398 -9.42 26.60 -9.70
CA GLN A 398 -10.06 27.78 -10.31
C GLN A 398 -9.97 27.73 -11.83
N LEU A 399 -8.84 27.29 -12.39
CA LEU A 399 -8.68 27.11 -13.83
C LEU A 399 -9.63 26.03 -14.37
N VAL A 400 -9.72 24.89 -13.68
CA VAL A 400 -10.65 23.81 -14.03
C VAL A 400 -12.08 24.31 -13.94
N ALA A 401 -12.47 25.01 -12.88
CA ALA A 401 -13.81 25.58 -12.74
C ALA A 401 -14.17 26.58 -13.85
N ALA A 402 -13.19 27.37 -14.32
CA ALA A 402 -13.38 28.37 -15.37
C ALA A 402 -13.47 27.76 -16.78
N ILE A 403 -12.63 26.76 -17.09
CA ILE A 403 -12.58 26.14 -18.43
C ILE A 403 -13.58 24.97 -18.55
N GLY A 404 -13.79 24.23 -17.46
CA GLY A 404 -14.69 23.09 -17.39
C GLY A 404 -14.02 21.83 -16.83
N LYS A 405 -13.66 20.88 -17.71
CA LYS A 405 -13.32 19.50 -17.31
C LYS A 405 -11.88 19.14 -17.65
N VAL A 406 -11.21 18.41 -16.75
CA VAL A 406 -9.91 17.80 -17.03
C VAL A 406 -10.10 16.57 -17.94
N VAL A 407 -9.43 16.58 -19.09
CA VAL A 407 -9.42 15.43 -20.01
C VAL A 407 -8.59 14.31 -19.41
N THR A 408 -9.18 13.12 -19.30
CA THR A 408 -8.54 11.89 -18.83
C THR A 408 -8.39 10.93 -20.01
N PRO A 409 -7.57 9.86 -19.90
CA PRO A 409 -7.49 8.83 -20.92
C PRO A 409 -8.86 8.22 -21.26
N ALA A 410 -9.76 8.13 -20.27
CA ALA A 410 -11.13 7.67 -20.45
C ALA A 410 -11.94 8.55 -21.41
N HIS A 411 -11.94 9.87 -21.16
CA HIS A 411 -12.63 10.83 -22.03
C HIS A 411 -12.05 10.79 -23.46
N PHE A 412 -10.75 10.56 -23.59
CA PHE A 412 -10.13 10.39 -24.91
C PHE A 412 -10.57 9.11 -25.60
N ALA A 413 -10.68 7.98 -24.88
CA ALA A 413 -11.19 6.74 -25.44
C ALA A 413 -12.64 6.87 -25.93
N GLU A 414 -13.52 7.49 -25.14
CA GLU A 414 -14.90 7.81 -25.53
C GLU A 414 -14.95 8.70 -26.78
N TYR A 415 -14.12 9.74 -26.81
CA TYR A 415 -13.99 10.63 -27.96
C TYR A 415 -13.57 9.86 -29.22
N MET A 416 -12.58 8.97 -29.12
CA MET A 416 -12.12 8.16 -30.24
C MET A 416 -13.20 7.20 -30.73
N GLN A 417 -13.93 6.52 -29.83
CA GLN A 417 -15.04 5.64 -30.18
C GLN A 417 -16.12 6.37 -30.98
N PHE A 418 -16.49 7.59 -30.58
CA PHE A 418 -17.44 8.41 -31.34
C PHE A 418 -16.92 8.76 -32.75
N HIS A 419 -15.63 9.06 -32.88
CA HIS A 419 -15.04 9.45 -34.16
C HIS A 419 -14.78 8.26 -35.09
N TYR A 420 -14.58 7.06 -34.56
CA TYR A 420 -14.42 5.86 -35.38
C TYR A 420 -15.59 5.63 -36.33
N ARG A 421 -16.83 5.92 -35.89
CA ARG A 421 -18.04 5.86 -36.72
C ARG A 421 -18.01 6.79 -37.93
N LYS A 422 -17.25 7.88 -37.85
CA LYS A 422 -17.11 8.87 -38.93
C LYS A 422 -15.90 8.59 -39.82
N LEU A 423 -14.83 8.03 -39.24
CA LEU A 423 -13.56 7.82 -39.92
C LEU A 423 -13.50 6.51 -40.70
N PHE A 424 -14.14 5.45 -40.20
CA PHE A 424 -14.11 4.13 -40.81
C PHE A 424 -15.41 3.82 -41.56
N ARG A 425 -15.30 3.03 -42.64
CA ARG A 425 -16.48 2.34 -43.21
C ARG A 425 -16.94 1.28 -42.21
N GLN A 426 -18.23 0.95 -42.21
CA GLN A 426 -18.82 -0.04 -41.30
C GLN A 426 -18.09 -1.41 -41.26
N ALA A 427 -17.46 -1.81 -42.38
CA ALA A 427 -16.67 -3.03 -42.46
C ALA A 427 -15.35 -2.98 -41.66
N TYR A 428 -14.77 -1.80 -41.46
CA TYR A 428 -13.47 -1.58 -40.82
C TYR A 428 -13.57 -0.83 -39.49
N GLU A 429 -14.78 -0.48 -39.05
CA GLU A 429 -14.99 0.17 -37.77
C GLU A 429 -14.55 -0.76 -36.62
N PRO A 430 -13.79 -0.26 -35.63
CA PRO A 430 -13.46 -1.00 -34.42
C PRO A 430 -14.70 -1.59 -33.74
N ARG A 431 -14.65 -2.88 -33.42
CA ARG A 431 -15.75 -3.62 -32.81
C ARG A 431 -15.38 -4.03 -31.39
N ALA A 432 -16.40 -4.11 -30.54
CA ALA A 432 -16.24 -4.69 -29.20
C ALA A 432 -15.67 -6.11 -29.32
N PHE A 433 -14.60 -6.41 -28.57
CA PHE A 433 -14.06 -7.76 -28.42
C PHE A 433 -15.03 -8.54 -27.53
N CYS A 434 -16.09 -9.07 -28.14
CA CYS A 434 -17.07 -9.90 -27.48
C CYS A 434 -17.65 -10.89 -28.49
N TYR A 435 -17.29 -12.15 -28.33
CA TYR A 435 -17.66 -13.24 -29.21
C TYR A 435 -18.63 -14.18 -28.51
N ALA A 436 -19.72 -14.51 -29.20
CA ALA A 436 -20.65 -15.53 -28.76
C ALA A 436 -20.13 -16.91 -29.22
N VAL A 437 -19.82 -17.79 -28.27
CA VAL A 437 -19.41 -19.17 -28.54
C VAL A 437 -20.66 -19.95 -28.94
N ARG A 438 -20.82 -20.25 -30.23
CA ARG A 438 -22.02 -20.94 -30.74
C ARG A 438 -21.73 -21.79 -31.97
N ARG A 439 -22.55 -22.83 -32.16
CA ARG A 439 -22.64 -23.55 -33.43
C ARG A 439 -23.39 -22.71 -34.48
N PRO A 440 -23.17 -22.94 -35.78
CA PRO A 440 -23.99 -22.33 -36.83
C PRO A 440 -25.48 -22.61 -36.57
N ALA A 441 -26.32 -21.58 -36.70
CA ALA A 441 -27.77 -21.63 -36.47
C ALA A 441 -28.24 -22.06 -35.06
N HIS A 442 -27.36 -22.06 -34.04
CA HIS A 442 -27.70 -22.45 -32.67
C HIS A 442 -27.61 -21.29 -31.66
N TYR A 443 -28.25 -21.48 -30.50
CA TYR A 443 -28.14 -20.56 -29.36
C TYR A 443 -26.73 -20.61 -28.76
N PRO A 444 -26.17 -19.48 -28.29
CA PRO A 444 -24.81 -19.44 -27.76
C PRO A 444 -24.65 -20.24 -26.47
N GLU A 445 -23.58 -21.01 -26.43
CA GLU A 445 -23.11 -21.79 -25.29
C GLU A 445 -22.36 -20.91 -24.28
N GLY A 446 -21.77 -19.81 -24.74
CA GLY A 446 -21.08 -18.87 -23.86
C GLY A 446 -20.67 -17.60 -24.58
N THR A 447 -19.88 -16.80 -23.88
CA THR A 447 -19.27 -15.58 -24.41
C THR A 447 -17.80 -15.50 -24.04
N LEU A 448 -16.98 -14.97 -24.94
CA LEU A 448 -15.59 -14.64 -24.72
C LEU A 448 -15.39 -13.15 -24.99
N ALA A 449 -14.89 -12.39 -24.03
CA ALA A 449 -14.66 -10.97 -24.15
C ALA A 449 -13.33 -10.56 -23.53
N ILE A 450 -12.75 -9.45 -24.00
CA ILE A 450 -11.70 -8.74 -23.26
C ILE A 450 -12.35 -7.47 -22.72
N GLU A 451 -12.45 -7.38 -21.40
CA GLU A 451 -13.11 -6.28 -20.70
C GLU A 451 -12.06 -5.37 -20.05
N ALA A 452 -12.26 -4.05 -20.15
CA ALA A 452 -11.50 -3.06 -19.40
C ALA A 452 -12.28 -2.63 -18.16
N GLU A 453 -11.59 -2.43 -17.04
CA GLU A 453 -12.24 -1.84 -15.87
C GLU A 453 -12.62 -0.39 -16.14
N ALA A 454 -13.87 -0.06 -15.82
CA ALA A 454 -14.36 1.29 -16.01
C ALA A 454 -13.64 2.27 -15.06
N PRO A 455 -13.17 3.41 -15.56
CA PRO A 455 -12.53 4.43 -14.74
C PRO A 455 -13.57 5.01 -13.75
N GLY A 456 -13.38 4.74 -12.46
CA GLY A 456 -14.28 5.18 -11.39
C GLY A 456 -15.15 4.07 -10.77
N GLY A 457 -14.87 2.79 -11.03
CA GLY A 457 -15.56 1.66 -10.37
C GLY A 457 -16.90 1.29 -10.99
N GLY A 458 -17.15 1.69 -12.24
CA GLY A 458 -18.31 1.24 -13.03
C GLY A 458 -18.20 -0.23 -13.46
N MET A 459 -19.25 -0.73 -14.11
CA MET A 459 -19.24 -2.09 -14.66
C MET A 459 -18.18 -2.20 -15.77
N PRO A 460 -17.40 -3.29 -15.82
CA PRO A 460 -16.40 -3.50 -16.86
C PRO A 460 -17.07 -3.64 -18.23
N GLU A 461 -16.45 -3.06 -19.26
CA GLU A 461 -16.98 -3.03 -20.63
C GLU A 461 -15.99 -3.67 -21.62
N PRO A 462 -16.48 -4.37 -22.66
CA PRO A 462 -15.63 -4.92 -23.70
C PRO A 462 -14.81 -3.86 -24.44
N ILE A 463 -13.52 -4.10 -24.63
CA ILE A 463 -12.66 -3.18 -25.39
C ILE A 463 -13.01 -3.17 -26.88
N HIS A 464 -12.84 -2.02 -27.53
CA HIS A 464 -13.00 -1.90 -28.97
C HIS A 464 -11.67 -2.17 -29.69
N THR A 465 -11.69 -3.09 -30.65
CA THR A 465 -10.50 -3.54 -31.38
C THR A 465 -10.72 -3.45 -32.88
N LEU A 466 -9.64 -3.19 -33.62
CA LEU A 466 -9.63 -3.37 -35.06
C LEU A 466 -9.55 -4.87 -35.35
N VAL A 467 -10.51 -5.39 -36.11
CA VAL A 467 -10.62 -6.83 -36.35
C VAL A 467 -10.42 -7.11 -37.83
N HIS A 468 -9.53 -8.04 -38.12
CA HIS A 468 -9.47 -8.70 -39.42
C HIS A 468 -9.97 -10.15 -39.27
N THR A 469 -10.89 -10.54 -40.14
CA THR A 469 -11.48 -11.88 -40.18
C THR A 469 -10.91 -12.63 -41.38
N ALA A 470 -10.33 -13.79 -41.15
CA ALA A 470 -9.93 -14.71 -42.20
C ALA A 470 -10.83 -15.96 -42.17
N ASP A 471 -11.26 -16.39 -43.36
CA ASP A 471 -12.13 -17.55 -43.49
C ASP A 471 -11.31 -18.84 -43.31
N ALA A 472 -11.79 -19.69 -42.41
CA ALA A 472 -11.06 -20.85 -41.94
C ALA A 472 -11.14 -22.05 -42.90
N ALA A 473 -12.20 -22.10 -43.71
CA ALA A 473 -12.39 -23.13 -44.71
C ALA A 473 -11.27 -23.15 -45.76
N GLU A 474 -10.63 -21.99 -45.99
CA GLU A 474 -9.50 -21.89 -46.89
C GLU A 474 -8.15 -22.21 -46.21
N ARG A 475 -8.08 -22.16 -44.87
CA ARG A 475 -6.80 -22.16 -44.11
C ARG A 475 -6.95 -22.79 -42.71
N PRO A 476 -6.75 -24.11 -42.56
CA PRO A 476 -6.75 -24.77 -41.25
C PRO A 476 -5.49 -24.45 -40.44
N MET A 477 -5.62 -24.42 -39.11
CA MET A 477 -4.49 -24.34 -38.19
C MET A 477 -4.29 -25.67 -37.44
N TYR A 478 -3.08 -25.87 -36.92
CA TYR A 478 -2.67 -27.10 -36.26
C TYR A 478 -2.02 -26.81 -34.91
N PHE A 479 -2.23 -27.71 -33.96
CA PHE A 479 -1.42 -27.81 -32.75
C PHE A 479 -1.15 -29.27 -32.42
N SER A 480 -0.02 -29.55 -31.77
CA SER A 480 0.33 -30.91 -31.36
C SER A 480 -0.10 -31.16 -29.92
N ILE A 481 -0.69 -32.33 -29.64
CA ILE A 481 -0.93 -32.81 -28.26
C ILE A 481 0.32 -33.54 -27.73
N ASP A 482 0.95 -34.34 -28.60
CA ASP A 482 2.20 -35.04 -28.34
C ASP A 482 3.06 -35.07 -29.63
N ALA A 483 4.19 -35.78 -29.61
CA ALA A 483 5.09 -35.86 -30.76
C ALA A 483 4.47 -36.54 -32.00
N ALA A 484 3.43 -37.36 -31.82
CA ALA A 484 2.81 -38.18 -32.87
C ALA A 484 1.44 -37.64 -33.33
N THR A 485 0.77 -36.84 -32.50
CA THR A 485 -0.64 -36.47 -32.67
C THR A 485 -0.77 -34.98 -32.93
N LYS A 486 -1.15 -34.64 -34.16
CA LYS A 486 -1.48 -33.27 -34.58
C LYS A 486 -2.99 -33.11 -34.68
N VAL A 487 -3.52 -32.13 -33.95
CA VAL A 487 -4.92 -31.73 -34.03
C VAL A 487 -5.04 -30.63 -35.06
N GLN A 488 -5.89 -30.87 -36.05
CA GLN A 488 -6.33 -29.86 -37.00
C GLN A 488 -7.60 -29.19 -36.47
N PHE A 489 -7.64 -27.87 -36.46
CA PHE A 489 -8.85 -27.13 -36.15
C PHE A 489 -9.22 -26.16 -37.28
N THR A 490 -10.53 -26.03 -37.49
CA THR A 490 -11.15 -25.24 -38.55
C THR A 490 -12.27 -24.42 -37.92
N GLY A 491 -12.12 -23.10 -37.90
CA GLY A 491 -13.12 -22.16 -37.36
C GLY A 491 -12.66 -20.73 -37.59
N GLU A 492 -13.57 -19.76 -37.62
CA GLU A 492 -13.27 -18.36 -37.99
C GLU A 492 -12.02 -17.83 -37.27
N HIS A 493 -11.08 -17.26 -38.02
CA HIS A 493 -9.84 -16.71 -37.48
C HIS A 493 -9.96 -15.20 -37.34
N PHE A 494 -9.76 -14.70 -36.13
CA PHE A 494 -9.82 -13.27 -35.81
C PHE A 494 -8.44 -12.77 -35.39
N VAL A 495 -7.97 -11.72 -36.07
CA VAL A 495 -6.76 -10.98 -35.65
C VAL A 495 -7.20 -9.62 -35.14
N HIS A 496 -6.82 -9.32 -33.90
CA HIS A 496 -7.21 -8.11 -33.19
C HIS A 496 -6.03 -7.16 -33.04
N GLY A 497 -6.23 -5.90 -33.41
CA GLY A 497 -5.35 -4.79 -33.07
C GLY A 497 -6.00 -3.90 -32.02
N TYR A 498 -5.28 -3.62 -30.94
CA TYR A 498 -5.73 -2.72 -29.88
C TYR A 498 -4.65 -1.69 -29.55
N VAL A 499 -5.05 -0.42 -29.47
CA VAL A 499 -4.16 0.69 -29.15
C VAL A 499 -4.67 1.34 -27.87
N LEU A 500 -3.82 1.34 -26.85
CA LEU A 500 -4.10 1.97 -25.56
C LEU A 500 -3.48 3.37 -25.48
N HIS A 501 -4.16 4.25 -24.75
CA HIS A 501 -3.66 5.57 -24.44
C HIS A 501 -3.42 5.69 -22.94
N LYS A 502 -2.24 6.19 -22.56
CA LYS A 502 -1.86 6.46 -21.18
C LYS A 502 -1.40 7.90 -21.08
N PHE A 503 -1.89 8.64 -20.08
CA PHE A 503 -1.37 9.97 -19.78
C PHE A 503 -0.28 9.83 -18.70
N SER A 504 0.71 10.73 -18.73
CA SER A 504 1.78 10.73 -17.73
C SER A 504 1.21 10.76 -16.30
N GLY A 505 1.75 9.91 -15.41
CA GLY A 505 1.33 9.80 -14.01
C GLY A 505 0.05 8.99 -13.75
N THR A 506 -0.64 8.48 -14.77
CA THR A 506 -1.83 7.62 -14.59
C THR A 506 -1.47 6.15 -14.74
N SER A 507 -2.08 5.26 -13.94
CA SER A 507 -2.03 3.82 -14.19
C SER A 507 -2.75 3.49 -15.50
N GLY A 508 -2.18 2.56 -16.29
CA GLY A 508 -2.80 2.13 -17.55
C GLY A 508 -4.13 1.40 -17.32
N ALA A 509 -4.89 1.18 -18.40
CA ALA A 509 -6.12 0.38 -18.31
C ALA A 509 -5.79 -1.05 -17.87
N GLN A 510 -6.55 -1.56 -16.91
CA GLN A 510 -6.49 -2.96 -16.50
C GLN A 510 -7.45 -3.77 -17.37
N LEU A 511 -6.89 -4.72 -18.12
CA LEU A 511 -7.64 -5.58 -19.03
C LEU A 511 -7.83 -6.95 -18.41
N HIS A 512 -8.99 -7.55 -18.67
CA HIS A 512 -9.31 -8.90 -18.24
C HIS A 512 -9.86 -9.70 -19.42
N LEU A 513 -9.32 -10.90 -19.63
CA LEU A 513 -9.96 -11.89 -20.50
C LEU A 513 -11.08 -12.56 -19.69
N VAL A 514 -12.31 -12.43 -20.19
CA VAL A 514 -13.50 -12.92 -19.52
C VAL A 514 -14.20 -13.94 -20.41
N ALA A 515 -14.29 -15.18 -19.91
CA ALA A 515 -15.05 -16.25 -20.54
C ALA A 515 -16.22 -16.64 -19.63
N ARG A 516 -17.44 -16.68 -20.18
CA ARG A 516 -18.67 -17.01 -19.44
C ARG A 516 -19.40 -18.15 -20.13
N ALA A 517 -19.65 -19.25 -19.42
CA ALA A 517 -20.54 -20.31 -19.87
C ALA A 517 -21.99 -19.99 -19.49
N ARG A 518 -22.94 -20.44 -20.32
CA ARG A 518 -24.36 -20.44 -19.97
C ARG A 518 -24.72 -21.69 -19.17
N GLN A 519 -25.98 -21.75 -18.75
CA GLN A 519 -26.50 -22.94 -18.10
C GLN A 519 -26.55 -24.11 -19.10
N PHE A 520 -26.10 -25.30 -18.66
CA PHE A 520 -26.13 -26.54 -19.47
C PHE A 520 -25.29 -26.51 -20.75
N SER A 521 -24.28 -25.64 -20.77
CA SER A 521 -23.30 -25.55 -21.85
C SER A 521 -21.88 -25.82 -21.34
N SER A 522 -21.02 -26.20 -22.26
CA SER A 522 -19.63 -26.56 -21.96
C SER A 522 -18.75 -26.32 -23.18
N PHE A 523 -17.66 -25.58 -23.01
CA PHE A 523 -16.65 -25.38 -24.05
C PHE A 523 -15.25 -25.25 -23.43
N LEU A 524 -14.24 -25.54 -24.24
CA LEU A 524 -12.83 -25.46 -23.87
C LEU A 524 -12.25 -24.15 -24.37
N VAL A 525 -11.47 -23.47 -23.53
CA VAL A 525 -10.66 -22.31 -23.88
C VAL A 525 -9.20 -22.71 -23.76
N LEU A 526 -8.47 -22.63 -24.86
CA LEU A 526 -7.03 -22.85 -24.95
C LEU A 526 -6.33 -21.49 -25.09
N VAL A 527 -5.26 -21.31 -24.34
CA VAL A 527 -4.44 -20.11 -24.35
C VAL A 527 -3.00 -20.50 -24.69
N GLY A 528 -2.39 -19.77 -25.61
CA GLY A 528 -1.07 -20.13 -26.11
C GLY A 528 -0.44 -19.07 -27.00
N ARG A 529 0.58 -19.48 -27.76
CA ARG A 529 1.31 -18.61 -28.69
C ARG A 529 1.03 -19.04 -30.13
N ILE A 530 0.96 -18.06 -31.03
CA ILE A 530 0.90 -18.32 -32.46
C ILE A 530 2.34 -18.27 -32.99
N GLN A 531 2.95 -19.44 -33.23
CA GLN A 531 4.35 -19.54 -33.67
C GLN A 531 4.51 -19.21 -35.16
N SER A 532 3.55 -19.61 -35.98
CA SER A 532 3.56 -19.35 -37.41
C SER A 532 2.13 -19.21 -37.93
N ARG A 533 2.01 -18.91 -39.22
CA ARG A 533 0.71 -18.67 -39.87
C ARG A 533 -0.31 -19.80 -39.68
N ASP A 534 0.15 -21.05 -39.58
CA ASP A 534 -0.70 -22.24 -39.51
C ASP A 534 -0.51 -23.05 -38.21
N VAL A 535 0.36 -22.59 -37.30
CA VAL A 535 0.74 -23.33 -36.07
C VAL A 535 0.41 -22.54 -34.82
N PHE A 536 -0.45 -23.13 -33.99
CA PHE A 536 -0.79 -22.67 -32.64
C PHE A 536 -0.12 -23.58 -31.60
N ASP A 537 0.45 -23.00 -30.56
CA ASP A 537 1.14 -23.70 -29.49
C ASP A 537 0.41 -23.46 -28.16
N PRO A 538 -0.55 -24.34 -27.78
CA PRO A 538 -1.33 -24.18 -26.57
C PRO A 538 -0.46 -24.44 -25.33
N THR A 539 -0.46 -23.50 -24.39
CA THR A 539 0.26 -23.64 -23.12
C THR A 539 -0.68 -23.99 -21.98
N PHE A 540 -1.90 -23.42 -21.98
CA PHE A 540 -2.90 -23.63 -20.94
C PHE A 540 -4.26 -23.95 -21.54
N ALA A 541 -5.04 -24.75 -20.84
CA ALA A 541 -6.37 -25.19 -21.25
C ALA A 541 -7.33 -25.14 -20.06
N CYS A 542 -8.56 -24.68 -20.28
CA CYS A 542 -9.59 -24.68 -19.26
C CYS A 542 -10.96 -25.03 -19.86
N ILE A 543 -11.73 -25.88 -19.17
CA ILE A 543 -13.10 -26.23 -19.54
C ILE A 543 -14.05 -25.37 -18.70
N LEU A 544 -14.90 -24.58 -19.36
CA LEU A 544 -15.98 -23.84 -18.70
C LEU A 544 -17.29 -24.60 -18.83
N GLN A 545 -18.05 -24.75 -17.73
CA GLN A 545 -19.34 -25.44 -17.74
C GLN A 545 -20.40 -24.70 -16.91
N ASN A 546 -21.69 -24.88 -17.22
CA ASN A 546 -22.79 -24.59 -16.29
C ASN A 546 -22.73 -23.27 -15.48
N LYS A 547 -22.71 -22.12 -16.14
CA LYS A 547 -22.60 -20.78 -15.52
C LYS A 547 -21.24 -20.45 -14.89
N ASP A 548 -20.19 -21.20 -15.22
CA ASP A 548 -18.83 -20.82 -14.88
C ASP A 548 -18.44 -19.50 -15.55
N GLU A 549 -17.74 -18.66 -14.78
CA GLU A 549 -17.11 -17.44 -15.24
C GLU A 549 -15.64 -17.47 -14.88
N ILE A 550 -14.80 -17.23 -15.88
CA ILE A 550 -13.36 -17.11 -15.73
C ILE A 550 -12.98 -15.68 -16.08
N LYS A 551 -12.34 -14.99 -15.13
CA LYS A 551 -11.77 -13.65 -15.29
C LYS A 551 -10.26 -13.74 -15.10
N ILE A 552 -9.50 -13.60 -16.18
CA ILE A 552 -8.03 -13.66 -16.18
C ILE A 552 -7.48 -12.24 -16.38
N PRO A 553 -6.71 -11.67 -15.44
CA PRO A 553 -6.06 -10.38 -15.66
C PRO A 553 -5.00 -10.50 -16.76
N LEU A 554 -5.00 -9.55 -17.70
CA LEU A 554 -4.00 -9.46 -18.76
C LEU A 554 -2.95 -8.44 -18.36
N GLU A 555 -1.78 -8.93 -17.93
CA GLU A 555 -0.63 -8.10 -17.65
C GLU A 555 0.06 -7.73 -18.97
N LEU A 556 0.07 -6.43 -19.29
CA LEU A 556 0.64 -5.92 -20.52
C LEU A 556 2.06 -5.41 -20.27
N GLU A 557 3.05 -6.13 -20.77
CA GLU A 557 4.42 -5.65 -20.81
C GLU A 557 4.62 -4.71 -22.02
N GLN A 558 5.11 -3.49 -21.77
CA GLN A 558 5.42 -2.54 -22.83
C GLN A 558 6.78 -2.87 -23.44
N ILE A 559 6.79 -3.29 -24.69
CA ILE A 559 8.03 -3.43 -25.47
C ILE A 559 8.46 -2.02 -25.92
N PRO A 560 9.71 -1.60 -25.67
CA PRO A 560 10.18 -0.26 -26.03
C PRO A 560 10.07 -0.01 -27.54
N THR A 561 9.79 1.23 -27.93
CA THR A 561 9.64 1.60 -29.34
C THR A 561 10.96 1.43 -30.11
N PRO A 562 10.94 1.33 -31.46
CA PRO A 562 12.16 1.23 -32.27
C PRO A 562 13.21 2.29 -31.95
N LYS A 563 12.76 3.52 -31.65
CA LYS A 563 13.62 4.64 -31.30
C LYS A 563 14.18 4.51 -29.89
N GLU A 564 13.33 4.35 -28.87
CA GLU A 564 13.77 4.25 -27.47
C GLU A 564 14.74 3.09 -27.24
N PHE A 565 14.50 1.96 -27.89
CA PHE A 565 15.44 0.84 -27.84
C PHE A 565 16.77 1.17 -28.50
N ARG A 566 16.79 1.90 -29.64
CA ARG A 566 18.04 2.32 -30.28
C ARG A 566 18.83 3.25 -29.35
N ASP A 567 18.16 4.25 -28.79
CA ASP A 567 18.75 5.22 -27.87
C ASP A 567 19.27 4.50 -26.59
N ALA A 568 18.55 3.49 -26.09
CA ALA A 568 18.96 2.70 -24.93
C ALA A 568 20.19 1.81 -25.20
N ILE A 569 20.30 1.22 -26.39
CA ILE A 569 21.46 0.36 -26.72
C ILE A 569 22.65 1.14 -27.28
N GLU A 570 22.49 2.43 -27.59
CA GLU A 570 23.54 3.27 -28.21
C GLU A 570 24.80 3.37 -27.33
N SER A 571 24.61 3.33 -26.00
CA SER A 571 25.70 3.35 -25.02
C SER A 571 26.36 1.98 -24.75
N LEU A 572 25.80 0.88 -25.28
CA LEU A 572 26.30 -0.48 -25.05
C LEU A 572 27.41 -0.87 -26.05
N SER A 573 28.22 -1.88 -25.70
CA SER A 573 29.26 -2.39 -26.61
C SER A 573 28.66 -3.04 -27.87
N PRO A 574 29.39 -3.12 -29.00
CA PRO A 574 28.86 -3.71 -30.24
C PRO A 574 28.35 -5.16 -30.11
N GLU A 575 28.95 -5.96 -29.24
CA GLU A 575 28.51 -7.33 -28.94
C GLU A 575 27.20 -7.35 -28.15
N GLN A 576 27.08 -6.48 -27.14
CA GLN A 576 25.86 -6.31 -26.35
C GLN A 576 24.72 -5.74 -27.21
N GLN A 577 25.01 -4.83 -28.14
CA GLN A 577 24.03 -4.32 -29.10
C GLN A 577 23.51 -5.41 -30.04
N ARG A 578 24.40 -6.28 -30.55
CA ARG A 578 23.99 -7.43 -31.39
C ARG A 578 23.11 -8.40 -30.61
N PHE A 579 23.50 -8.71 -29.37
CA PHE A 579 22.73 -9.57 -28.48
C PHE A 579 21.35 -8.96 -28.16
N ALA A 580 21.31 -7.69 -27.77
CA ALA A 580 20.05 -6.99 -27.49
C ALA A 580 19.13 -6.94 -28.73
N ARG A 581 19.68 -6.70 -29.93
CA ARG A 581 18.91 -6.75 -31.19
C ARG A 581 18.37 -8.15 -31.48
N ALA A 582 19.14 -9.20 -31.21
CA ALA A 582 18.69 -10.58 -31.36
C ALA A 582 17.59 -10.93 -30.35
N ILE A 583 17.74 -10.55 -29.08
CA ILE A 583 16.70 -10.70 -28.05
C ILE A 583 15.44 -9.94 -28.47
N ARG A 584 15.56 -8.70 -28.95
CA ARG A 584 14.42 -7.92 -29.39
C ARG A 584 13.71 -8.57 -30.58
N ALA A 585 14.46 -9.11 -31.54
CA ALA A 585 13.88 -9.84 -32.66
C ALA A 585 13.10 -11.06 -32.18
N MET A 586 13.67 -11.84 -31.25
CA MET A 586 12.98 -12.98 -30.62
C MET A 586 11.77 -12.56 -29.79
N GLN A 587 11.86 -11.46 -29.05
CA GLN A 587 10.74 -10.89 -28.28
C GLN A 587 9.60 -10.50 -29.20
N LEU A 588 9.88 -9.88 -30.36
CA LEU A 588 8.86 -9.51 -31.33
C LEU A 588 8.22 -10.73 -32.01
N GLU A 589 9.01 -11.76 -32.31
CA GLU A 589 8.55 -13.01 -32.95
C GLU A 589 7.63 -13.85 -32.05
N GLY A 590 7.80 -13.78 -30.72
CA GLY A 590 7.00 -14.53 -29.74
C GLY A 590 5.78 -13.82 -29.14
N THR A 591 5.38 -12.65 -29.65
CA THR A 591 4.37 -11.78 -28.99
C THR A 591 2.91 -12.06 -29.31
N LEU A 592 2.60 -12.88 -30.32
CA LEU A 592 1.22 -13.16 -30.70
C LEU A 592 0.57 -14.13 -29.71
N PHE A 593 -0.14 -13.53 -28.76
CA PHE A 593 -1.04 -14.22 -27.85
C PHE A 593 -2.26 -14.76 -28.59
N GLY A 594 -2.47 -16.07 -28.52
CA GLY A 594 -3.58 -16.76 -29.18
C GLY A 594 -4.56 -17.35 -28.18
N ILE A 595 -5.85 -17.23 -28.50
CA ILE A 595 -6.93 -17.90 -27.78
C ILE A 595 -7.68 -18.78 -28.78
N CYS A 596 -7.79 -20.07 -28.49
CA CYS A 596 -8.58 -21.00 -29.28
C CYS A 596 -9.76 -21.51 -28.45
N VAL A 597 -10.96 -21.48 -29.02
CA VAL A 597 -12.19 -21.95 -28.35
C VAL A 597 -12.68 -23.21 -29.06
N VAL A 598 -12.81 -24.31 -28.32
CA VAL A 598 -13.26 -25.60 -28.84
C VAL A 598 -14.60 -25.95 -28.19
N GLN A 599 -15.62 -26.14 -29.03
CA GLN A 599 -16.94 -26.57 -28.59
C GLN A 599 -16.95 -28.07 -28.29
N ILE A 600 -17.43 -28.48 -27.12
CA ILE A 600 -17.30 -29.87 -26.65
C ILE A 600 -18.37 -30.78 -27.26
N LYS A 601 -19.63 -30.32 -27.32
CA LYS A 601 -20.76 -31.17 -27.79
C LYS A 601 -20.55 -31.78 -29.18
N PRO A 602 -20.15 -31.01 -30.23
CA PRO A 602 -19.88 -31.58 -31.54
C PRO A 602 -18.78 -32.63 -31.54
N GLN A 603 -17.76 -32.46 -30.69
CA GLN A 603 -16.66 -33.42 -30.62
C GLN A 603 -17.07 -34.69 -29.88
N LEU A 604 -17.91 -34.58 -28.85
CA LEU A 604 -18.53 -35.74 -28.20
C LEU A 604 -19.45 -36.51 -29.15
N GLU A 605 -20.26 -35.82 -29.93
CA GLU A 605 -21.12 -36.46 -30.95
C GLU A 605 -20.27 -37.25 -31.95
N ARG A 606 -19.16 -36.66 -32.43
CA ARG A 606 -18.22 -37.36 -33.33
C ARG A 606 -17.52 -38.53 -32.65
N LEU A 607 -17.08 -38.37 -31.41
CA LEU A 607 -16.38 -39.41 -30.63
C LEU A 607 -17.29 -40.62 -30.40
N LEU A 608 -18.56 -40.38 -30.08
CA LEU A 608 -19.56 -41.41 -29.79
C LEU A 608 -20.29 -41.95 -31.04
N ARG A 609 -19.93 -41.45 -32.23
CA ARG A 609 -20.55 -41.77 -33.52
C ARG A 609 -22.05 -41.44 -33.57
N LEU A 610 -22.44 -40.37 -32.91
CA LEU A 610 -23.81 -39.85 -32.94
C LEU A 610 -24.00 -38.90 -34.14
N PRO A 611 -25.21 -38.87 -34.73
CA PRO A 611 -25.56 -37.83 -35.70
C PRO A 611 -25.42 -36.42 -35.09
N PRO A 612 -25.14 -35.40 -35.91
CA PRO A 612 -25.02 -34.03 -35.41
C PRO A 612 -26.30 -33.58 -34.71
N ASP A 613 -26.15 -32.79 -33.65
CA ASP A 613 -27.20 -32.21 -32.81
C ASP A 613 -27.96 -33.19 -31.89
N SER A 614 -27.57 -34.46 -31.86
CA SER A 614 -28.19 -35.50 -31.01
C SER A 614 -28.10 -35.20 -29.51
N LEU A 615 -26.99 -34.59 -29.04
CA LEU A 615 -26.81 -34.27 -27.62
C LEU A 615 -27.44 -32.94 -27.21
N THR A 616 -27.95 -32.16 -28.17
CA THR A 616 -28.49 -30.81 -27.89
C THR A 616 -29.70 -30.84 -26.97
N LYS A 617 -30.56 -31.86 -27.08
CA LYS A 617 -31.76 -32.02 -26.25
C LYS A 617 -31.51 -32.85 -24.98
N GLU A 618 -30.35 -33.50 -24.88
CA GLU A 618 -30.02 -34.49 -23.86
C GLU A 618 -29.04 -33.93 -22.82
N ILE A 619 -29.55 -33.03 -21.98
CA ILE A 619 -28.75 -32.29 -20.99
C ILE A 619 -28.13 -33.23 -19.95
N GLN A 620 -28.96 -34.11 -19.37
CA GLN A 620 -28.52 -35.07 -18.34
C GLN A 620 -27.42 -35.99 -18.89
N LEU A 621 -27.65 -36.54 -20.10
CA LEU A 621 -26.69 -37.41 -20.77
C LEU A 621 -25.34 -36.72 -21.00
N THR A 622 -25.37 -35.45 -21.44
CA THR A 622 -24.13 -34.69 -21.66
C THR A 622 -23.36 -34.48 -20.36
N GLN A 623 -24.05 -34.17 -19.25
CA GLN A 623 -23.42 -34.02 -17.95
C GLN A 623 -22.83 -35.35 -17.44
N ASP A 624 -23.57 -36.44 -17.63
CA ASP A 624 -23.15 -37.78 -17.24
C ASP A 624 -21.91 -38.23 -18.02
N LEU A 625 -21.89 -37.99 -19.34
CA LEU A 625 -20.74 -38.26 -20.21
C LEU A 625 -19.50 -37.44 -19.80
N MET A 626 -19.67 -36.14 -19.55
CA MET A 626 -18.57 -35.29 -19.09
C MET A 626 -18.03 -35.74 -17.73
N GLU A 627 -18.90 -36.19 -16.83
CA GLU A 627 -18.48 -36.74 -15.54
C GLU A 627 -17.67 -38.04 -15.71
N LEU A 628 -18.14 -38.96 -16.57
CA LEU A 628 -17.45 -40.22 -16.88
C LEU A 628 -16.07 -39.99 -17.51
N PHE A 629 -15.96 -39.07 -18.46
CA PHE A 629 -14.68 -38.77 -19.13
C PHE A 629 -13.70 -38.01 -18.24
N ILE A 630 -14.16 -37.05 -17.45
CA ILE A 630 -13.26 -36.20 -16.64
C ILE A 630 -12.90 -36.87 -15.31
N LYS A 631 -13.90 -37.32 -14.53
CA LYS A 631 -13.65 -37.82 -13.16
C LYS A 631 -13.20 -39.27 -13.14
N TYR A 632 -13.77 -40.10 -14.00
CA TYR A 632 -13.55 -41.55 -13.99
C TYR A 632 -12.67 -42.04 -15.14
N GLN A 633 -12.29 -41.15 -16.07
CA GLN A 633 -11.41 -41.44 -17.22
C GLN A 633 -11.83 -42.69 -18.01
N VAL A 634 -13.15 -42.87 -18.18
CA VAL A 634 -13.68 -44.04 -18.92
C VAL A 634 -13.28 -43.93 -20.40
N PRO A 635 -12.72 -44.98 -21.01
CA PRO A 635 -12.37 -44.96 -22.43
C PRO A 635 -13.62 -44.81 -23.29
N SER A 636 -13.49 -44.03 -24.38
CA SER A 636 -14.61 -43.69 -25.27
C SER A 636 -15.28 -44.89 -25.89
N ASP A 637 -14.52 -45.95 -26.17
CA ASP A 637 -14.97 -47.12 -26.92
C ASP A 637 -16.15 -47.81 -26.22
N LEU A 638 -16.14 -47.84 -24.88
CA LEU A 638 -17.18 -48.44 -24.04
C LEU A 638 -18.50 -47.66 -24.03
N LEU A 639 -18.48 -46.41 -24.50
CA LEU A 639 -19.62 -45.50 -24.48
C LEU A 639 -20.15 -45.19 -25.89
N THR A 640 -19.51 -45.72 -26.93
CA THR A 640 -19.90 -45.47 -28.33
C THR A 640 -21.26 -46.09 -28.66
N ALA A 641 -21.98 -45.50 -29.63
CA ALA A 641 -23.28 -46.02 -30.06
C ALA A 641 -23.19 -47.33 -30.87
N CYS A 642 -22.03 -47.64 -31.44
CA CYS A 642 -21.79 -48.80 -32.31
C CYS A 642 -20.31 -49.18 -32.38
N ASP A 643 -20.07 -50.50 -32.37
CA ASP A 643 -18.77 -51.13 -32.60
C ASP A 643 -18.24 -50.88 -34.03
N ASP A 644 -16.92 -51.02 -34.19
CA ASP A 644 -16.23 -50.87 -35.47
C ASP A 644 -16.80 -51.81 -36.55
N GLY A 645 -17.51 -51.24 -37.52
CA GLY A 645 -18.01 -51.94 -38.71
C GLY A 645 -19.53 -52.15 -38.80
N ALA A 646 -20.31 -51.74 -37.79
CA ALA A 646 -21.77 -51.79 -37.83
C ALA A 646 -22.37 -50.55 -38.56
N PRO A 647 -23.51 -50.70 -39.29
CA PRO A 647 -24.17 -49.57 -39.93
C PRO A 647 -24.67 -48.57 -38.87
N THR A 648 -24.48 -47.27 -39.13
CA THR A 648 -24.87 -46.20 -38.20
C THR A 648 -26.37 -46.29 -37.91
N PRO A 649 -26.79 -46.52 -36.65
CA PRO A 649 -28.19 -46.67 -36.27
C PRO A 649 -28.92 -45.33 -36.40
N GLY A 650 -30.25 -45.37 -36.42
CA GLY A 650 -31.06 -44.15 -36.49
C GLY A 650 -30.76 -43.21 -35.31
N PRO A 651 -30.99 -41.88 -35.42
CA PRO A 651 -30.60 -40.92 -34.38
C PRO A 651 -31.16 -41.24 -32.99
N VAL A 652 -32.38 -41.79 -32.94
CA VAL A 652 -33.06 -42.15 -31.69
C VAL A 652 -32.45 -43.42 -31.07
N GLU A 653 -32.12 -44.41 -31.90
CA GLU A 653 -31.53 -45.69 -31.47
C GLU A 653 -30.09 -45.49 -30.99
N ALA A 654 -29.32 -44.66 -31.69
CA ALA A 654 -27.95 -44.32 -31.32
C ALA A 654 -27.86 -43.66 -29.93
N VAL A 655 -28.75 -42.68 -29.66
CA VAL A 655 -28.80 -42.02 -28.36
C VAL A 655 -29.29 -42.97 -27.26
N ALA A 656 -30.23 -43.87 -27.57
CA ALA A 656 -30.72 -44.86 -26.61
C ALA A 656 -29.64 -45.87 -26.21
N ALA A 657 -28.82 -46.33 -27.16
CA ALA A 657 -27.68 -47.19 -26.90
C ALA A 657 -26.67 -46.52 -25.96
N VAL A 658 -26.24 -45.29 -26.29
CA VAL A 658 -25.32 -44.52 -25.44
C VAL A 658 -25.89 -44.29 -24.04
N LYS A 659 -27.20 -43.99 -23.92
CA LYS A 659 -27.88 -43.89 -22.61
C LYS A 659 -27.82 -45.19 -21.82
N GLY A 660 -28.01 -46.34 -22.48
CA GLY A 660 -27.89 -47.66 -21.88
C GLY A 660 -26.49 -47.90 -21.30
N HIS A 661 -25.46 -47.68 -22.12
CA HIS A 661 -24.06 -47.85 -21.70
C HIS A 661 -23.67 -46.91 -20.55
N VAL A 662 -24.08 -45.64 -20.62
CA VAL A 662 -23.84 -44.68 -19.53
C VAL A 662 -24.56 -45.10 -18.24
N ALA A 663 -25.80 -45.60 -18.33
CA ALA A 663 -26.55 -46.05 -17.17
C ALA A 663 -25.92 -47.30 -16.51
N GLU A 664 -25.45 -48.26 -17.31
CA GLU A 664 -24.73 -49.45 -16.83
C GLU A 664 -23.43 -49.07 -16.12
N MET A 665 -22.64 -48.17 -16.72
CA MET A 665 -21.40 -47.68 -16.10
C MET A 665 -21.66 -46.93 -14.80
N LYS A 666 -22.69 -46.07 -14.76
CA LYS A 666 -23.06 -45.38 -13.51
C LYS A 666 -23.60 -46.34 -12.45
N ALA A 667 -24.30 -47.40 -12.84
CA ALA A 667 -24.75 -48.44 -11.91
C ALA A 667 -23.56 -49.21 -11.32
N MET A 668 -22.55 -49.55 -12.14
CA MET A 668 -21.32 -50.17 -11.69
C MET A 668 -20.55 -49.26 -10.71
N ILE A 669 -20.38 -47.98 -11.06
CA ILE A 669 -19.71 -47.00 -10.19
C ILE A 669 -20.48 -46.82 -8.87
N ALA A 670 -21.81 -46.77 -8.92
CA ALA A 670 -22.64 -46.65 -7.72
C ALA A 670 -22.56 -47.90 -6.84
N HIS A 671 -22.44 -49.09 -7.43
CA HIS A 671 -22.21 -50.34 -6.70
C HIS A 671 -20.83 -50.32 -6.02
N ALA A 672 -19.78 -49.94 -6.74
CA ALA A 672 -18.42 -49.82 -6.18
C ALA A 672 -18.38 -48.81 -5.03
N ARG A 673 -18.96 -47.62 -5.20
CA ARG A 673 -19.05 -46.61 -4.13
C ARG A 673 -19.85 -47.07 -2.93
N ARG A 674 -20.91 -47.86 -3.12
CA ARG A 674 -21.68 -48.41 -2.00
C ARG A 674 -20.85 -49.43 -1.22
N ALA A 675 -20.11 -50.29 -1.91
CA ALA A 675 -19.19 -51.23 -1.27
C ALA A 675 -18.07 -50.51 -0.51
N GLU A 676 -17.48 -49.46 -1.09
CA GLU A 676 -16.48 -48.61 -0.40
C GLU A 676 -17.06 -47.94 0.86
N LEU A 677 -18.29 -47.45 0.81
CA LEU A 677 -18.97 -46.84 1.97
C LEU A 677 -19.32 -47.87 3.04
N GLU A 678 -19.73 -49.07 2.65
CA GLU A 678 -20.00 -50.19 3.57
C GLU A 678 -18.71 -50.67 4.25
N GLU A 679 -17.61 -50.82 3.49
CA GLU A 679 -16.30 -51.18 4.02
C GLU A 679 -15.74 -50.09 4.95
N ALA A 680 -15.87 -48.81 4.59
CA ALA A 680 -15.48 -47.69 5.46
C ALA A 680 -16.37 -47.57 6.71
N ALA A 681 -17.66 -47.92 6.63
CA ALA A 681 -18.55 -47.96 7.78
C ALA A 681 -18.20 -49.13 8.71
N GLU A 682 -17.88 -50.30 8.16
CA GLU A 682 -17.38 -51.44 8.92
C GLU A 682 -16.02 -51.17 9.56
N GLU A 683 -15.12 -50.45 8.88
CA GLU A 683 -13.84 -49.99 9.43
C GLU A 683 -14.05 -48.97 10.55
N TYR A 684 -14.94 -48.00 10.38
CA TYR A 684 -15.31 -47.04 11.44
C TYR A 684 -15.91 -47.74 12.67
N VAL A 685 -16.81 -48.71 12.46
CA VAL A 685 -17.38 -49.52 13.56
C VAL A 685 -16.32 -50.40 14.21
N ARG A 686 -15.37 -50.93 13.45
CA ARG A 686 -14.24 -51.71 13.97
C ARG A 686 -13.27 -50.83 14.78
N ASP A 687 -13.01 -49.61 14.35
CA ASP A 687 -12.20 -48.62 15.09
C ASP A 687 -12.91 -48.15 16.37
N GLU A 688 -14.23 -47.89 16.31
CA GLU A 688 -15.06 -47.60 17.49
C GLU A 688 -15.04 -48.77 18.49
N LEU A 689 -15.23 -50.01 18.03
CA LEU A 689 -15.17 -51.20 18.88
C LEU A 689 -13.76 -51.46 19.44
N GLN A 690 -12.70 -51.19 18.68
CA GLN A 690 -11.33 -51.24 19.20
C GLN A 690 -11.10 -50.18 20.28
N SER A 691 -11.64 -48.97 20.09
CA SER A 691 -11.57 -47.89 21.08
C SER A 691 -12.38 -48.19 22.37
N GLN A 692 -13.50 -48.92 22.26
CA GLN A 692 -14.33 -49.33 23.39
C GLN A 692 -13.82 -50.62 24.07
N SER A 693 -13.07 -51.49 23.36
CA SER A 693 -12.45 -52.68 23.95
C SER A 693 -11.27 -52.38 24.90
N THR A 694 -10.81 -51.13 24.95
CA THR A 694 -9.87 -50.64 25.98
C THR A 694 -10.55 -50.09 27.23
N ASP A 695 -11.88 -50.01 27.29
CA ASP A 695 -12.62 -49.56 28.47
C ASP A 695 -13.66 -50.62 28.89
N ASP A 696 -13.21 -51.55 29.73
CA ASP A 696 -14.05 -52.54 30.43
C ASP A 696 -15.14 -51.83 31.24
N ARG A 697 -16.40 -51.90 30.76
CA ARG A 697 -17.58 -51.91 31.64
C ARG A 697 -18.83 -52.43 30.94
N SER A 698 -19.25 -53.59 31.41
CA SER A 698 -20.56 -54.21 31.24
C SER A 698 -21.71 -53.25 31.54
N GLU A 699 -22.65 -53.11 30.61
CA GLU A 699 -24.10 -53.36 30.78
C GLU A 699 -24.87 -53.00 29.48
N ASP A 700 -25.92 -53.78 29.21
CA ASP A 700 -27.01 -53.56 28.24
C ASP A 700 -26.79 -53.88 26.75
N LEU A 701 -26.76 -55.20 26.47
CA LEU A 701 -26.69 -55.86 25.17
C LEU A 701 -28.07 -56.06 24.48
N SER A 702 -29.09 -55.27 24.83
CA SER A 702 -30.45 -55.38 24.24
C SER A 702 -30.86 -54.21 23.35
N ASP A 703 -30.18 -53.06 23.43
CA ASP A 703 -30.65 -51.81 22.80
C ASP A 703 -29.91 -51.46 21.49
N LEU A 704 -28.92 -52.26 21.09
CA LEU A 704 -28.12 -52.07 19.86
C LEU A 704 -28.57 -52.91 18.66
N LEU A 705 -29.60 -53.76 18.81
CA LEU A 705 -30.16 -54.55 17.70
C LEU A 705 -31.31 -53.84 16.96
N ASP A 706 -31.87 -52.77 17.52
CA ASP A 706 -32.98 -52.01 16.89
C ASP A 706 -32.50 -50.90 15.94
N ASP A 707 -31.27 -50.38 16.10
CA ASP A 707 -30.73 -49.32 15.22
C ASP A 707 -30.08 -49.85 13.93
N ALA A 708 -29.79 -51.15 13.84
CA ALA A 708 -29.29 -51.78 12.61
C ALA A 708 -30.40 -52.03 11.55
N GLU A 709 -31.66 -52.11 11.96
CA GLU A 709 -32.80 -52.25 11.04
C GLU A 709 -33.30 -50.91 10.47
N ALA A 710 -33.02 -49.79 11.15
CA ALA A 710 -33.41 -48.45 10.70
C ALA A 710 -32.64 -47.98 9.44
N PHE A 711 -31.45 -48.52 9.16
CA PHE A 711 -30.68 -48.23 7.93
C PHE A 711 -31.13 -49.03 6.70
N ARG A 712 -32.02 -50.03 6.85
CA ARG A 712 -32.46 -50.91 5.76
C ARG A 712 -33.76 -50.51 5.07
N SER A 713 -34.43 -49.43 5.48
CA SER A 713 -35.69 -49.00 4.85
C SER A 713 -35.63 -47.55 4.34
N VAL A 714 -35.70 -47.37 3.02
CA VAL A 714 -35.95 -46.07 2.39
C VAL A 714 -37.40 -46.03 1.91
N PRO A 715 -38.26 -45.15 2.45
CA PRO A 715 -39.51 -44.80 1.78
C PRO A 715 -39.31 -43.55 0.91
N LYS A 716 -39.55 -43.72 -0.40
CA LYS A 716 -39.87 -42.67 -1.36
C LYS A 716 -41.13 -41.91 -0.91
N ALA A 717 -41.02 -40.63 -0.55
CA ALA A 717 -42.05 -39.61 -0.81
C ALA A 717 -41.66 -38.25 -0.22
N PHE A 718 -41.21 -37.29 -1.04
CA PHE A 718 -41.46 -35.88 -0.79
C PHE A 718 -41.57 -35.12 -2.12
N LYS A 719 -42.80 -35.02 -2.62
CA LYS A 719 -43.20 -34.04 -3.64
C LYS A 719 -44.22 -33.09 -2.99
N LYS A 720 -43.95 -31.79 -3.15
CA LYS A 720 -44.85 -30.63 -3.01
C LYS A 720 -45.27 -30.22 -1.59
N SER A 721 -44.64 -29.15 -1.09
CA SER A 721 -45.29 -27.84 -0.90
C SER A 721 -44.32 -26.82 -0.27
N ALA A 722 -44.04 -25.73 -0.98
CA ALA A 722 -43.72 -24.42 -0.39
C ALA A 722 -45.05 -23.63 -0.23
N PRO A 723 -45.14 -22.42 0.38
CA PRO A 723 -44.10 -21.55 0.94
C PRO A 723 -44.48 -20.84 2.28
N ARG A 724 -43.50 -20.18 2.95
CA ARG A 724 -43.46 -18.72 3.26
C ARG A 724 -42.45 -18.43 4.38
N GLY A 725 -41.73 -17.33 4.20
CA GLY A 725 -40.58 -16.93 5.01
C GLY A 725 -40.91 -16.48 6.42
N ALA A 726 -39.90 -16.52 7.29
CA ALA A 726 -39.34 -15.33 7.94
C ALA A 726 -38.17 -15.75 8.86
N GLY A 727 -37.06 -15.02 8.74
CA GLY A 727 -36.34 -14.53 9.92
C GLY A 727 -35.24 -15.39 10.56
N LEU A 728 -34.04 -14.80 10.52
CA LEU A 728 -33.07 -14.65 11.61
C LEU A 728 -31.90 -15.65 11.80
N LEU A 729 -30.72 -15.01 11.80
CA LEU A 729 -29.57 -15.18 12.71
C LEU A 729 -28.60 -16.37 12.52
N GLN A 730 -27.55 -16.07 11.75
CA GLN A 730 -26.16 -15.96 12.22
C GLN A 730 -25.80 -16.69 13.54
N VAL A 731 -25.02 -17.77 13.42
CA VAL A 731 -23.99 -18.14 14.40
C VAL A 731 -22.72 -18.50 13.64
N CYS A 732 -21.70 -17.66 13.80
CA CYS A 732 -20.32 -17.96 13.45
C CYS A 732 -19.81 -19.14 14.30
N ARG A 733 -19.10 -20.08 13.68
CA ARG A 733 -17.97 -20.75 14.35
C ARG A 733 -16.94 -21.24 13.32
N SER A 734 -15.78 -20.64 13.47
CA SER A 734 -14.47 -21.00 12.93
C SER A 734 -14.08 -22.43 13.29
N ALA A 735 -13.49 -23.16 12.34
CA ALA A 735 -12.50 -24.18 12.62
C ALA A 735 -11.49 -24.20 11.47
N ALA A 736 -10.31 -23.64 11.75
CA ALA A 736 -9.12 -23.80 10.93
C ALA A 736 -8.62 -25.24 11.09
N ALA A 737 -8.31 -25.89 9.97
CA ALA A 737 -7.53 -27.12 9.94
C ALA A 737 -6.03 -26.77 9.90
N PRO A 738 -5.17 -27.45 10.68
CA PRO A 738 -3.73 -27.34 10.52
C PRO A 738 -3.30 -28.28 9.39
N VAL A 739 -2.57 -27.74 8.41
CA VAL A 739 -1.83 -28.54 7.42
C VAL A 739 -0.41 -28.68 7.94
N ALA A 740 0.04 -29.93 8.01
CA ALA A 740 1.43 -30.32 8.19
C ALA A 740 2.20 -30.21 6.87
#